data_AF-T0PYK0-F1
#
_entry.id   AF-T0PYK0-F1
#
_cell.length_a   1.000
_cell.length_b   1.000
_cell.length_c   1.000
_cell.angle_alpha   90.00
_cell.angle_beta   90.00
_cell.angle_gamma   90.00
#
_symmetry.space_group_name_H-M   'P 1'
#
loop_
_entity.id
_entity.type
_entity.pdbx_description
1 polymer ?
#
loop_
_entity_poly.entity_id
_entity_poly.type
_entity_poly.pdbx_seq_one_letter_code
_entity_poly.pdbx_strand_id
1 'polypeptide(L)'
;MKLLWVFALANAVAVSFGVELLEDIAKSCSCDTDCPQITCFAAPTCSNGRCAYTQKPMGAKCPGQSCSNGGVCDDDANDYCNAKAECINGFKPSTTTCRAASGQCDVAETCTGSSGMCPIDSYQPPTMSCSGASNGGPCDAEDKCDGFGSCIDVFLPSTTICRKAAGACDVAETCSGTSGSCPVDQFALKDKSCSGSSNAGACDGQDVCDGKGNCIDVYLPSTAVCRASKGECDLAETCSGTSSACPADGFAGVTTQCTGTCNGGLCDDQDYCDGKGKCVDKFKPSTEVCRTADGACDVAETCTGSSSSCPANKYATTSVPCTGKSNGGECDAQDYCDGNGGCADKYQSSTFVCRAAKGECDVAETCSGTSGACPTNAFKSSSVPCTGTCNGNPCDAQDYCDGKGNCVDKYQDSKFVCRVAKGACDVAETCSGSSSQCPVDAFAATTVTCSGTSTGGDCDAQDYCDGKGNCVDKYSPSSKVCRPTKGDCDVAETCSGSSGQCPTNVFASTAVKCTGTSNGGGCDAQDYCDGNGNCIDKYQGSGFVCRAAKGDCDVAEICCGSKGACPADTFAGTSTKCSGTCNGNPCDDQDYCDGKGKCVDKYKPSGTVCGTKGNPCILAATCSGDMGFCPPDDFASSSTSCTGTKSGGICDGRDVCDGEGSCVDKFLNGVVCQKPAWYSRPTYCNGKTSSCPVSSYLSLREVNDDDVAVTEQLLATMQSSSSPLVLLGLVCVVAIGVALVAMRQQQRNVWQHDYKELFM
;
A
#
# COMPACT_ATOMS: atom_id res chain seq x y z
N MET A 1 30.76 55.99 -58.70
CA MET A 1 29.59 56.20 -57.82
C MET A 1 28.40 56.66 -58.67
N LYS A 2 27.16 56.32 -58.29
CA LYS A 2 25.94 57.01 -58.77
C LYS A 2 25.40 57.86 -57.62
N LEU A 3 25.01 59.11 -57.87
CA LEU A 3 24.10 59.87 -57.02
C LEU A 3 23.51 61.05 -57.83
N LEU A 4 22.17 61.13 -57.90
CA LEU A 4 21.28 62.30 -58.18
C LEU A 4 21.55 63.16 -59.47
N TRP A 5 20.62 63.44 -60.40
CA TRP A 5 19.22 63.93 -60.40
C TRP A 5 19.02 65.47 -60.34
N VAL A 6 18.05 65.95 -61.17
CA VAL A 6 17.32 67.26 -61.16
C VAL A 6 17.84 68.47 -62.02
N PHE A 7 17.30 68.57 -63.24
CA PHE A 7 16.59 69.70 -63.91
C PHE A 7 16.98 71.23 -63.80
N ALA A 8 17.06 71.87 -65.00
CA ALA A 8 16.27 73.03 -65.50
C ALA A 8 16.78 74.52 -65.56
N LEU A 9 16.82 75.03 -66.82
CA LEU A 9 16.26 76.30 -67.38
C LEU A 9 16.69 77.74 -66.96
N ALA A 10 17.30 78.49 -67.90
CA ALA A 10 16.87 79.81 -68.48
C ALA A 10 17.90 80.28 -69.55
N ASN A 11 17.67 80.83 -70.77
CA ASN A 11 16.71 81.76 -71.44
C ASN A 11 17.13 83.26 -71.51
N ALA A 12 17.54 83.78 -72.69
CA ALA A 12 17.21 85.13 -73.25
C ALA A 12 17.83 85.52 -74.63
N VAL A 13 17.01 85.53 -75.70
CA VAL A 13 16.77 86.58 -76.76
C VAL A 13 17.92 87.42 -77.43
N ALA A 14 17.99 87.42 -78.79
CA ALA A 14 18.30 88.57 -79.71
C ALA A 14 18.11 88.23 -81.23
N VAL A 15 18.18 89.22 -82.18
CA VAL A 15 17.58 89.14 -83.55
C VAL A 15 18.46 89.70 -84.74
N SER A 16 18.39 89.07 -85.94
CA SER A 16 18.44 89.60 -87.36
C SER A 16 19.65 90.33 -88.07
N PHE A 17 19.99 89.88 -89.32
CA PHE A 17 20.62 90.54 -90.55
C PHE A 17 22.08 91.11 -90.51
N GLY A 18 22.82 91.52 -91.60
CA GLY A 18 22.67 91.64 -93.10
C GLY A 18 23.87 92.47 -93.73
N VAL A 19 24.11 92.83 -95.03
CA VAL A 19 23.62 92.55 -96.43
C VAL A 19 24.65 93.07 -97.53
N GLU A 20 24.82 92.40 -98.71
CA GLU A 20 25.23 92.83 -100.11
C GLU A 20 26.59 93.50 -100.58
N LEU A 21 26.79 93.49 -101.93
CA LEU A 21 27.81 94.06 -102.88
C LEU A 21 29.10 93.25 -103.20
N LEU A 22 29.72 93.26 -104.42
CA LEU A 22 29.89 94.30 -105.49
C LEU A 22 30.11 93.68 -106.92
N GLU A 23 29.94 94.43 -108.03
CA GLU A 23 29.96 93.93 -109.44
C GLU A 23 30.97 94.66 -110.39
N ASP A 24 32.18 94.15 -110.65
CA ASP A 24 33.08 94.80 -111.66
C ASP A 24 34.11 93.89 -112.40
N ILE A 25 33.89 92.57 -112.44
CA ILE A 25 34.83 91.61 -113.08
C ILE A 25 34.12 90.67 -114.10
N ALA A 26 32.95 91.05 -114.60
CA ALA A 26 32.15 90.23 -115.51
C ALA A 26 32.79 90.12 -116.90
N LYS A 27 33.29 88.92 -117.23
CA LYS A 27 33.91 88.52 -118.51
C LYS A 27 32.92 88.67 -119.68
N SER A 28 33.41 89.04 -120.87
CA SER A 28 32.62 89.14 -122.10
C SER A 28 32.30 87.78 -122.74
N CYS A 29 31.16 87.68 -123.42
CA CYS A 29 30.66 86.47 -124.09
C CYS A 29 29.81 86.81 -125.32
N SER A 30 29.57 85.81 -126.18
CA SER A 30 28.63 85.85 -127.30
C SER A 30 27.46 84.89 -127.10
N CYS A 31 27.68 83.79 -126.38
CA CYS A 31 26.67 82.84 -125.93
C CYS A 31 27.07 82.21 -124.57
N ASP A 32 26.12 81.54 -123.90
CA ASP A 32 26.29 80.99 -122.54
C ASP A 32 27.53 80.10 -122.38
N THR A 33 27.91 79.34 -123.42
CA THR A 33 29.07 78.44 -123.39
C THR A 33 30.43 79.13 -123.43
N ASP A 34 30.51 80.42 -123.74
CA ASP A 34 31.78 81.20 -123.70
C ASP A 34 32.21 81.51 -122.26
N CYS A 35 31.27 81.39 -121.31
CA CYS A 35 31.45 81.72 -119.92
C CYS A 35 32.03 80.52 -119.14
N PRO A 36 33.24 80.65 -118.54
CA PRO A 36 33.84 79.57 -117.77
C PRO A 36 32.94 79.21 -116.58
N GLN A 37 32.81 77.91 -116.30
CA GLN A 37 32.13 77.49 -115.08
C GLN A 37 32.98 77.93 -113.87
N ILE A 38 32.39 78.76 -113.01
CA ILE A 38 33.00 79.11 -111.72
C ILE A 38 32.31 78.25 -110.67
N THR A 39 33.10 77.55 -109.86
CA THR A 39 32.61 76.77 -108.73
C THR A 39 31.68 77.64 -107.87
N CYS A 40 30.58 77.05 -107.39
CA CYS A 40 29.57 77.73 -106.59
C CYS A 40 28.74 78.84 -107.26
N PHE A 41 28.85 79.01 -108.57
CA PHE A 41 27.85 79.71 -109.38
C PHE A 41 27.01 78.72 -110.20
N ALA A 42 25.79 79.10 -110.54
CA ALA A 42 24.96 78.39 -111.50
C ALA A 42 25.60 78.46 -112.90
N ALA A 43 25.07 77.69 -113.86
CA ALA A 43 25.50 77.81 -115.25
C ALA A 43 25.36 79.29 -115.71
N PRO A 44 26.45 79.99 -116.05
CA PRO A 44 26.41 81.40 -116.39
C PRO A 44 25.62 81.61 -117.68
N THR A 45 24.83 82.70 -117.71
CA THR A 45 24.11 83.12 -118.91
C THR A 45 24.77 84.35 -119.51
N CYS A 46 24.79 84.42 -120.84
CA CYS A 46 25.37 85.54 -121.57
C CYS A 46 24.32 86.65 -121.77
N SER A 47 24.34 87.64 -120.88
CA SER A 47 23.39 88.76 -120.89
C SER A 47 24.10 90.05 -121.27
N ASN A 48 23.57 90.77 -122.26
CA ASN A 48 24.15 92.01 -122.79
C ASN A 48 25.66 91.91 -123.15
N GLY A 49 26.10 90.74 -123.63
CA GLY A 49 27.49 90.47 -124.02
C GLY A 49 28.46 90.22 -122.86
N ARG A 50 27.95 90.01 -121.62
CA ARG A 50 28.76 89.62 -120.46
C ARG A 50 28.16 88.42 -119.71
N CYS A 51 29.04 87.66 -119.07
CA CYS A 51 28.70 86.51 -118.26
C CYS A 51 28.04 86.95 -116.95
N ALA A 52 26.74 86.70 -116.82
CA ALA A 52 26.01 86.84 -115.56
C ALA A 52 26.18 85.57 -114.73
N TYR A 53 26.71 85.72 -113.51
CA TYR A 53 26.95 84.61 -112.58
C TYR A 53 26.00 84.69 -111.38
N THR A 54 24.91 83.92 -111.43
CA THR A 54 24.04 83.74 -110.27
C THR A 54 24.71 82.77 -109.28
N GLN A 55 25.01 83.23 -108.06
CA GLN A 55 25.53 82.38 -107.00
C GLN A 55 24.56 81.22 -106.72
N LYS A 56 25.07 79.98 -106.58
CA LYS A 56 24.22 78.85 -106.14
C LYS A 56 23.74 79.10 -104.70
N PRO A 57 22.56 78.62 -104.30
CA PRO A 57 22.10 78.74 -102.90
C PRO A 57 23.15 78.23 -101.91
N MET A 58 23.24 78.85 -100.73
CA MET A 58 24.11 78.38 -99.65
C MET A 58 23.82 76.90 -99.34
N GLY A 59 24.87 76.09 -99.23
CA GLY A 59 24.76 74.64 -99.08
C GLY A 59 24.61 73.84 -100.37
N ALA A 60 24.50 74.49 -101.54
CA ALA A 60 24.58 73.81 -102.83
C ALA A 60 25.95 73.15 -103.01
N LYS A 61 25.99 71.99 -103.68
CA LYS A 61 27.21 71.17 -103.76
C LYS A 61 28.21 71.65 -104.82
N CYS A 62 29.48 71.49 -104.51
CA CYS A 62 30.63 71.74 -105.39
C CYS A 62 31.68 70.61 -105.31
N PRO A 63 31.33 69.35 -105.63
CA PRO A 63 32.13 68.19 -105.20
C PRO A 63 33.58 68.16 -105.68
N GLY A 64 34.53 68.00 -104.74
CA GLY A 64 35.97 67.90 -105.02
C GLY A 64 36.57 69.17 -105.62
N GLN A 65 36.07 70.34 -105.20
CA GLN A 65 36.49 71.66 -105.70
C GLN A 65 36.78 72.66 -104.58
N SER A 66 36.91 72.19 -103.34
CA SER A 66 37.31 72.99 -102.18
C SER A 66 38.84 73.06 -102.05
N CYS A 67 39.36 73.62 -100.94
CA CYS A 67 40.80 73.85 -100.75
C CYS A 67 41.55 72.69 -100.06
N SER A 68 40.86 71.62 -99.66
CA SER A 68 41.48 70.30 -99.41
C SER A 68 40.53 69.24 -99.96
N ASN A 69 41.08 68.34 -100.77
CA ASN A 69 40.33 67.25 -101.39
C ASN A 69 41.19 65.99 -101.29
N GLY A 70 40.58 64.84 -101.07
CA GLY A 70 41.27 63.55 -101.06
C GLY A 70 41.99 63.17 -99.76
N GLY A 71 41.82 63.91 -98.66
CA GLY A 71 42.15 63.41 -97.32
C GLY A 71 41.18 62.30 -96.89
N VAL A 72 41.62 61.38 -96.02
CA VAL A 72 40.74 60.29 -95.52
C VAL A 72 39.52 60.79 -94.72
N CYS A 73 39.57 62.02 -94.24
CA CYS A 73 38.45 62.73 -93.59
C CYS A 73 37.83 63.84 -94.44
N ASP A 74 38.35 64.13 -95.65
CA ASP A 74 37.62 64.97 -96.58
C ASP A 74 36.41 64.17 -97.09
N ASP A 75 35.29 64.86 -97.22
CA ASP A 75 34.12 64.36 -97.92
C ASP A 75 33.91 65.22 -99.16
N ASP A 76 34.84 65.09 -100.11
CA ASP A 76 34.83 65.75 -101.43
C ASP A 76 33.41 65.75 -102.06
N ALA A 77 32.67 64.64 -101.92
CA ALA A 77 31.30 64.48 -102.42
C ALA A 77 30.28 65.48 -101.82
N ASN A 78 30.59 66.02 -100.64
CA ASN A 78 29.75 66.88 -99.82
C ASN A 78 30.25 68.33 -99.68
N ASP A 79 31.36 68.70 -100.33
CA ASP A 79 31.80 70.09 -100.56
C ASP A 79 30.63 71.01 -100.93
N TYR A 80 30.55 72.17 -100.32
CA TYR A 80 29.39 73.05 -100.42
C TYR A 80 29.72 74.54 -100.48
N CYS A 81 28.81 75.27 -101.10
CA CYS A 81 28.93 76.70 -101.36
C CYS A 81 28.53 77.53 -100.15
N ASN A 82 29.41 78.44 -99.71
CA ASN A 82 29.14 79.36 -98.62
C ASN A 82 28.47 80.66 -99.09
N ALA A 83 28.24 81.59 -98.16
CA ALA A 83 27.64 82.89 -98.42
C ALA A 83 28.44 83.79 -99.38
N LYS A 84 29.74 83.55 -99.56
CA LYS A 84 30.66 84.31 -100.42
C LYS A 84 30.90 83.65 -101.79
N ALA A 85 30.17 82.59 -102.11
CA ALA A 85 30.38 81.73 -103.28
C ALA A 85 31.74 80.99 -103.30
N GLU A 86 32.39 80.83 -102.14
CA GLU A 86 33.55 79.96 -102.00
C GLU A 86 33.09 78.50 -101.84
N CYS A 87 33.80 77.55 -102.43
CA CYS A 87 33.59 76.13 -102.17
C CYS A 87 34.34 75.73 -100.90
N ILE A 88 33.57 75.37 -99.87
CA ILE A 88 34.08 74.96 -98.56
C ILE A 88 34.00 73.45 -98.46
N ASN A 89 35.07 72.86 -97.93
CA ASN A 89 35.24 71.42 -97.79
C ASN A 89 34.03 70.81 -97.07
N GLY A 90 33.50 69.73 -97.63
CA GLY A 90 32.76 68.75 -96.87
C GLY A 90 33.76 67.95 -96.05
N PHE A 91 33.53 67.78 -94.75
CA PHE A 91 34.31 66.85 -93.93
C PHE A 91 33.43 65.68 -93.54
N LYS A 92 34.03 64.48 -93.48
CA LYS A 92 33.33 63.30 -92.99
C LYS A 92 32.91 63.54 -91.53
N PRO A 93 31.72 63.09 -91.10
CA PRO A 93 31.23 63.31 -89.74
C PRO A 93 32.24 62.91 -88.68
N SER A 94 32.20 63.54 -87.50
CA SER A 94 33.17 63.30 -86.43
C SER A 94 33.09 61.89 -85.78
N THR A 95 32.28 61.01 -86.35
CA THR A 95 32.14 59.59 -86.01
C THR A 95 32.80 58.67 -87.04
N THR A 96 33.32 59.20 -88.16
CA THR A 96 33.98 58.42 -89.19
C THR A 96 35.39 58.08 -88.77
N THR A 97 35.67 56.79 -88.51
CA THR A 97 37.01 56.27 -88.26
C THR A 97 37.89 56.47 -89.51
N CYS A 98 39.05 57.10 -89.32
CA CYS A 98 40.02 57.40 -90.38
C CYS A 98 41.35 56.66 -90.19
N ARG A 99 41.64 56.23 -88.96
CA ARG A 99 42.60 55.16 -88.64
C ARG A 99 41.91 54.19 -87.68
N ALA A 100 42.02 52.90 -87.94
CA ALA A 100 41.55 51.88 -87.01
C ALA A 100 42.67 51.52 -86.02
N ALA A 101 42.32 51.32 -84.75
CA ALA A 101 43.26 50.96 -83.69
C ALA A 101 44.08 49.70 -84.04
N SER A 102 45.40 49.82 -84.05
CA SER A 102 46.38 48.77 -84.29
C SER A 102 46.60 47.86 -83.07
N GLY A 103 45.52 47.43 -82.42
CA GLY A 103 45.53 46.55 -81.25
C GLY A 103 44.80 47.14 -80.04
N GLN A 104 44.96 46.48 -78.88
CA GLN A 104 44.26 46.88 -77.64
C GLN A 104 44.80 48.17 -77.01
N CYS A 105 46.06 48.51 -77.28
CA CYS A 105 46.74 49.68 -76.71
C CYS A 105 46.74 50.92 -77.62
N ASP A 106 45.90 50.91 -78.65
CA ASP A 106 45.74 52.00 -79.60
C ASP A 106 44.30 52.55 -79.57
N VAL A 107 44.10 53.78 -80.02
CA VAL A 107 42.76 54.38 -80.19
C VAL A 107 42.47 54.49 -81.69
N ALA A 108 41.23 54.24 -82.09
CA ALA A 108 40.84 54.44 -83.47
C ALA A 108 40.53 55.92 -83.70
N GLU A 109 41.43 56.68 -84.34
CA GLU A 109 41.14 58.06 -84.69
C GLU A 109 39.89 58.16 -85.56
N THR A 110 38.99 59.05 -85.13
CA THR A 110 37.88 59.53 -85.96
C THR A 110 38.22 60.90 -86.52
N CYS A 111 37.60 61.22 -87.65
CA CYS A 111 37.64 62.56 -88.22
C CYS A 111 37.16 63.61 -87.22
N THR A 112 37.63 64.84 -87.31
CA THR A 112 37.16 65.91 -86.41
C THR A 112 35.81 66.50 -86.84
N GLY A 113 35.33 66.18 -88.06
CA GLY A 113 34.25 66.91 -88.73
C GLY A 113 34.64 68.32 -89.19
N SER A 114 35.94 68.67 -89.11
CA SER A 114 36.47 70.01 -89.36
C SER A 114 37.84 70.02 -90.07
N SER A 115 38.28 68.87 -90.59
CA SER A 115 39.60 68.65 -91.19
C SER A 115 39.54 67.47 -92.16
N GLY A 116 40.21 67.61 -93.30
CA GLY A 116 40.38 66.53 -94.29
C GLY A 116 41.40 65.47 -93.88
N MET A 117 42.33 65.85 -93.00
CA MET A 117 43.30 64.94 -92.41
C MET A 117 42.73 64.24 -91.18
N CYS A 118 43.07 62.95 -91.05
CA CYS A 118 42.92 62.21 -89.79
C CYS A 118 43.82 62.85 -88.70
N PRO A 119 43.42 62.81 -87.42
CA PRO A 119 44.31 63.15 -86.30
C PRO A 119 45.59 62.29 -86.26
N ILE A 120 46.53 62.71 -85.41
CA ILE A 120 47.75 61.95 -85.09
C ILE A 120 47.42 60.68 -84.29
N ASP A 121 48.29 59.65 -84.38
CA ASP A 121 48.19 58.44 -83.55
C ASP A 121 48.03 58.81 -82.08
N SER A 122 46.99 58.27 -81.46
CA SER A 122 46.60 58.54 -80.08
C SER A 122 46.53 57.22 -79.32
N TYR A 123 47.63 56.76 -78.75
CA TYR A 123 47.65 55.49 -78.02
C TYR A 123 46.81 55.54 -76.74
N GLN A 124 46.38 54.37 -76.27
CA GLN A 124 45.71 54.23 -74.98
C GLN A 124 46.65 54.68 -73.84
N PRO A 125 46.13 55.30 -72.77
CA PRO A 125 46.96 55.74 -71.65
C PRO A 125 47.65 54.55 -70.97
N PRO A 126 48.80 54.73 -70.30
CA PRO A 126 49.53 53.64 -69.66
C PRO A 126 48.84 53.02 -68.41
N THR A 127 47.60 53.42 -68.14
CA THR A 127 46.71 52.79 -67.15
C THR A 127 45.62 51.92 -67.81
N MET A 128 45.53 51.90 -69.14
CA MET A 128 44.57 51.08 -69.87
C MET A 128 45.00 49.62 -69.86
N SER A 129 44.05 48.74 -69.57
CA SER A 129 44.27 47.30 -69.53
C SER A 129 44.35 46.68 -70.92
N CYS A 130 45.23 45.69 -71.06
CA CYS A 130 45.41 44.91 -72.27
C CYS A 130 45.67 43.43 -71.92
N SER A 131 46.11 42.64 -72.89
CA SER A 131 46.45 41.23 -72.77
C SER A 131 47.77 40.99 -73.50
N GLY A 132 48.83 40.73 -72.74
CA GLY A 132 50.22 40.65 -73.21
C GLY A 132 50.60 39.28 -73.76
N ALA A 133 51.86 38.89 -73.57
CA ALA A 133 52.34 37.54 -73.91
C ALA A 133 52.06 36.54 -72.78
N SER A 134 52.24 36.93 -71.53
CA SER A 134 51.81 36.20 -70.33
C SER A 134 50.35 36.54 -70.02
N ASN A 135 49.47 35.54 -69.90
CA ASN A 135 48.10 35.75 -69.45
C ASN A 135 47.63 34.54 -68.61
N GLY A 136 47.00 34.78 -67.45
CA GLY A 136 46.19 33.81 -66.71
C GLY A 136 46.93 32.94 -65.68
N GLY A 137 48.09 33.36 -65.19
CA GLY A 137 48.76 32.73 -64.04
C GLY A 137 48.44 33.41 -62.68
N PRO A 138 48.80 32.81 -61.54
CA PRO A 138 48.55 33.38 -60.21
C PRO A 138 49.59 34.46 -59.78
N CYS A 139 50.64 34.70 -60.60
CA CYS A 139 51.56 35.83 -60.47
C CYS A 139 51.36 36.90 -61.55
N ASP A 140 50.37 36.68 -62.41
CA ASP A 140 49.97 37.55 -63.50
C ASP A 140 49.17 38.70 -62.89
N ALA A 141 49.60 39.94 -63.12
CA ALA A 141 48.74 41.09 -62.86
C ALA A 141 47.94 41.37 -64.14
N GLU A 142 46.99 42.29 -64.07
CA GLU A 142 46.30 42.75 -65.27
C GLU A 142 47.26 43.65 -66.07
N ASP A 143 47.65 43.21 -67.27
CA ASP A 143 48.59 43.92 -68.14
C ASP A 143 48.16 45.33 -68.49
N LYS A 144 49.14 46.16 -68.86
CA LYS A 144 48.93 47.59 -69.12
C LYS A 144 49.62 48.03 -70.39
N CYS A 145 49.05 49.05 -71.02
CA CYS A 145 49.70 49.72 -72.13
C CYS A 145 50.93 50.51 -71.67
N ASP A 146 51.89 50.73 -72.56
CA ASP A 146 53.07 51.58 -72.29
C ASP A 146 52.80 53.08 -72.52
N GLY A 147 51.67 53.43 -73.15
CA GLY A 147 51.35 54.80 -73.61
C GLY A 147 51.86 55.13 -75.02
N PHE A 148 52.45 54.15 -75.72
CA PHE A 148 53.07 54.25 -77.04
C PHE A 148 52.60 53.15 -78.02
N GLY A 149 51.55 52.42 -77.65
CA GLY A 149 50.89 51.40 -78.48
C GLY A 149 51.23 49.95 -78.13
N SER A 150 52.21 49.71 -77.24
CA SER A 150 52.57 48.36 -76.80
C SER A 150 51.75 47.94 -75.58
N CYS A 151 51.32 46.68 -75.53
CA CYS A 151 50.95 46.03 -74.26
C CYS A 151 52.22 45.50 -73.60
N ILE A 152 52.39 45.73 -72.29
CA ILE A 152 53.48 45.16 -71.50
C ILE A 152 52.95 44.21 -70.43
N ASP A 153 53.56 43.03 -70.35
CA ASP A 153 53.30 42.04 -69.30
C ASP A 153 53.57 42.67 -67.93
N VAL A 154 52.58 42.67 -67.03
CA VAL A 154 52.72 43.18 -65.65
C VAL A 154 52.63 42.01 -64.68
N PHE A 155 53.66 41.81 -63.87
CA PHE A 155 53.69 40.74 -62.87
C PHE A 155 53.42 41.27 -61.47
N LEU A 156 52.74 40.45 -60.65
CA LEU A 156 52.51 40.75 -59.25
C LEU A 156 53.85 40.80 -58.49
N PRO A 157 54.04 41.75 -57.55
CA PRO A 157 55.30 41.92 -56.83
C PRO A 157 55.82 40.64 -56.19
N SER A 158 57.14 40.53 -56.02
CA SER A 158 57.79 39.32 -55.49
C SER A 158 57.51 38.99 -54.02
N THR A 159 56.68 39.79 -53.35
CA THR A 159 56.10 39.52 -52.03
C THR A 159 54.70 38.88 -52.11
N THR A 160 54.13 38.75 -53.31
CA THR A 160 52.78 38.23 -53.53
C THR A 160 52.78 36.72 -53.46
N ILE A 161 52.04 36.15 -52.51
CA ILE A 161 51.91 34.70 -52.34
C ILE A 161 50.97 34.16 -53.44
N CYS A 162 51.52 33.37 -54.37
CA CYS A 162 50.79 32.78 -55.50
C CYS A 162 50.31 31.36 -55.25
N ARG A 163 51.00 30.63 -54.36
CA ARG A 163 50.51 29.41 -53.72
C ARG A 163 50.75 29.56 -52.22
N LYS A 164 49.68 29.43 -51.44
CA LYS A 164 49.77 29.44 -49.98
C LYS A 164 50.22 28.05 -49.54
N ALA A 165 51.15 28.00 -48.57
CA ALA A 165 51.54 26.77 -47.91
C ALA A 165 50.30 25.96 -47.49
N ALA A 166 50.17 24.74 -47.97
CA ALA A 166 49.07 23.83 -47.69
C ALA A 166 49.06 23.31 -46.24
N GLY A 167 50.18 23.45 -45.52
CA GLY A 167 50.30 23.08 -44.12
C GLY A 167 51.65 23.46 -43.51
N ALA A 168 51.91 23.04 -42.28
CA ALA A 168 53.15 23.36 -41.56
C ALA A 168 54.43 22.78 -42.21
N CYS A 169 54.30 21.78 -43.10
CA CYS A 169 55.41 21.19 -43.85
C CYS A 169 55.55 21.69 -45.28
N ASP A 170 54.86 22.76 -45.62
CA ASP A 170 54.91 23.41 -46.91
C ASP A 170 55.47 24.84 -46.77
N VAL A 171 55.95 25.43 -47.87
CA VAL A 171 56.37 26.84 -47.92
C VAL A 171 55.43 27.59 -48.86
N ALA A 172 55.13 28.84 -48.56
CA ALA A 172 54.28 29.64 -49.44
C ALA A 172 55.13 30.21 -50.59
N GLU A 173 54.93 29.74 -51.82
CA GLU A 173 55.56 30.34 -52.99
C GLU A 173 55.08 31.79 -53.17
N THR A 174 56.05 32.69 -53.23
CA THR A 174 55.84 34.05 -53.70
C THR A 174 56.24 34.17 -55.17
N CYS A 175 55.67 35.15 -55.85
CA CYS A 175 56.03 35.46 -57.23
C CYS A 175 57.50 35.84 -57.38
N SER A 176 58.06 35.68 -58.58
CA SER A 176 59.39 36.22 -58.87
C SER A 176 59.38 37.73 -59.11
N GLY A 177 58.20 38.33 -59.36
CA GLY A 177 58.07 39.68 -59.92
C GLY A 177 58.46 39.77 -61.41
N THR A 178 58.69 38.63 -62.07
CA THR A 178 59.24 38.53 -63.44
C THR A 178 58.58 37.45 -64.30
N SER A 179 57.49 36.83 -63.83
CA SER A 179 56.71 35.84 -64.57
C SER A 179 55.29 35.74 -63.99
N GLY A 180 54.30 35.50 -64.85
CA GLY A 180 52.91 35.24 -64.45
C GLY A 180 52.70 33.88 -63.78
N SER A 181 53.65 32.96 -63.92
CA SER A 181 53.62 31.65 -63.28
C SER A 181 54.13 31.70 -61.83
N CYS A 182 53.46 30.97 -60.94
CA CYS A 182 54.00 30.67 -59.61
C CYS A 182 55.21 29.73 -59.73
N PRO A 183 56.22 29.83 -58.84
CA PRO A 183 57.26 28.81 -58.72
C PRO A 183 56.72 27.38 -58.50
N VAL A 184 57.62 26.41 -58.68
CA VAL A 184 57.40 25.01 -58.31
C VAL A 184 57.26 24.86 -56.79
N ASP A 185 56.51 23.85 -56.36
CA ASP A 185 56.32 23.48 -54.94
C ASP A 185 57.66 23.39 -54.20
N GLN A 186 57.73 24.05 -53.04
CA GLN A 186 58.87 24.03 -52.14
C GLN A 186 58.43 23.63 -50.74
N PHE A 187 58.72 22.38 -50.39
CA PHE A 187 58.38 21.86 -49.08
C PHE A 187 59.34 22.33 -47.98
N ALA A 188 58.87 22.30 -46.74
CA ALA A 188 59.70 22.50 -45.57
C ALA A 188 60.85 21.48 -45.54
N LEU A 189 62.02 21.91 -45.02
CA LEU A 189 63.15 21.03 -44.79
C LEU A 189 62.74 19.81 -43.94
N LYS A 190 63.32 18.65 -44.25
CA LYS A 190 63.20 17.46 -43.40
C LYS A 190 63.63 17.83 -41.97
N ASP A 191 62.96 17.24 -40.98
CA ASP A 191 63.22 17.45 -39.55
C ASP A 191 62.84 18.85 -39.02
N LYS A 192 62.25 19.74 -39.85
CA LYS A 192 61.53 20.92 -39.37
C LYS A 192 60.29 20.48 -38.60
N SER A 193 60.08 21.05 -37.41
CA SER A 193 58.91 20.78 -36.59
C SER A 193 57.59 21.21 -37.27
N CYS A 194 56.57 20.41 -37.03
CA CYS A 194 55.21 20.62 -37.50
C CYS A 194 54.20 20.13 -36.44
N SER A 195 52.95 19.98 -36.85
CA SER A 195 51.91 19.34 -36.04
C SER A 195 51.18 18.35 -36.94
N GLY A 196 51.28 17.06 -36.62
CA GLY A 196 50.79 15.95 -37.44
C GLY A 196 49.34 15.62 -37.13
N SER A 197 49.01 14.34 -37.07
CA SER A 197 47.65 13.88 -36.71
C SER A 197 47.48 13.59 -35.22
N SER A 198 48.59 13.44 -34.48
CA SER A 198 48.64 12.73 -33.20
C SER A 198 48.91 13.57 -31.94
N ASN A 199 49.11 14.88 -32.12
CA ASN A 199 49.69 15.96 -31.27
C ASN A 199 49.31 16.10 -29.76
N ALA A 200 48.70 15.11 -29.09
CA ALA A 200 47.96 15.33 -27.84
C ALA A 200 48.07 14.20 -26.80
N GLY A 201 48.95 13.22 -27.01
CA GLY A 201 49.13 12.09 -26.09
C GLY A 201 50.43 12.14 -25.29
N ALA A 202 50.51 11.42 -24.17
CA ALA A 202 51.73 11.40 -23.33
C ALA A 202 52.90 10.57 -23.91
N CYS A 203 52.72 9.97 -25.09
CA CYS A 203 53.78 9.35 -25.92
C CYS A 203 54.06 10.13 -27.21
N ASP A 204 53.48 11.32 -27.35
CA ASP A 204 53.71 12.21 -28.48
C ASP A 204 55.11 12.83 -28.37
N GLY A 205 55.87 12.75 -29.46
CA GLY A 205 57.11 13.49 -29.66
C GLY A 205 56.84 14.77 -30.46
N GLN A 206 57.91 15.51 -30.77
CA GLN A 206 57.76 16.63 -31.69
C GLN A 206 57.70 16.09 -33.13
N ASP A 207 56.51 16.11 -33.72
CA ASP A 207 56.28 15.78 -35.13
C ASP A 207 57.15 16.62 -36.08
N VAL A 208 57.59 16.01 -37.19
CA VAL A 208 58.50 16.66 -38.14
C VAL A 208 58.12 16.45 -39.59
N CYS A 209 58.63 17.32 -40.47
CA CYS A 209 58.44 17.20 -41.90
C CYS A 209 59.34 16.12 -42.52
N ASP A 210 58.82 15.40 -43.52
CA ASP A 210 59.56 14.38 -44.28
C ASP A 210 60.47 14.96 -45.39
N GLY A 211 60.38 16.27 -45.65
CA GLY A 211 61.05 16.97 -46.74
C GLY A 211 60.28 16.97 -48.07
N LYS A 212 59.01 16.53 -48.08
CA LYS A 212 58.15 16.36 -49.28
C LYS A 212 56.71 16.83 -49.06
N GLY A 213 56.50 17.74 -48.10
CA GLY A 213 55.20 18.33 -47.78
C GLY A 213 54.43 17.62 -46.66
N ASN A 214 54.84 16.40 -46.28
CA ASN A 214 54.14 15.63 -45.25
C ASN A 214 54.71 15.95 -43.87
N CYS A 215 53.82 16.25 -42.92
CA CYS A 215 54.15 16.13 -41.50
C CYS A 215 53.99 14.65 -41.13
N ILE A 216 55.00 14.07 -40.47
CA ILE A 216 54.97 12.69 -39.99
C ILE A 216 54.95 12.67 -38.47
N ASP A 217 54.04 11.86 -37.93
CA ASP A 217 53.88 11.69 -36.48
C ASP A 217 55.14 11.03 -35.89
N VAL A 218 55.71 11.61 -34.83
CA VAL A 218 56.93 11.12 -34.16
C VAL A 218 56.60 10.70 -32.74
N TYR A 219 56.79 9.43 -32.41
CA TYR A 219 56.44 8.89 -31.09
C TYR A 219 57.66 8.76 -30.17
N LEU A 220 57.45 8.93 -28.86
CA LEU A 220 58.47 8.67 -27.85
C LEU A 220 58.85 7.17 -27.84
N PRO A 221 60.14 6.83 -27.59
CA PRO A 221 60.64 5.46 -27.68
C PRO A 221 59.97 4.55 -26.65
N SER A 222 59.98 3.24 -26.89
CA SER A 222 59.24 2.27 -26.05
C SER A 222 59.77 2.07 -24.63
N THR A 223 60.83 2.78 -24.26
CA THR A 223 61.38 2.91 -22.90
C THR A 223 60.96 4.19 -22.18
N ALA A 224 60.31 5.14 -22.86
CA ALA A 224 59.80 6.36 -22.25
C ALA A 224 58.55 6.05 -21.41
N VAL A 225 58.61 6.33 -20.12
CA VAL A 225 57.46 6.21 -19.19
C VAL A 225 56.50 7.37 -19.45
N CYS A 226 55.29 7.06 -19.90
CA CYS A 226 54.23 8.04 -20.17
C CYS A 226 53.21 8.16 -19.04
N ARG A 227 53.17 7.16 -18.13
CA ARG A 227 52.49 7.24 -16.85
C ARG A 227 53.34 6.55 -15.80
N ALA A 228 53.71 7.28 -14.74
CA ALA A 228 54.43 6.69 -13.63
C ALA A 228 53.47 5.92 -12.72
N SER A 229 53.95 4.79 -12.19
CA SER A 229 53.27 4.01 -11.15
C SER A 229 52.93 4.90 -9.94
N LYS A 230 51.67 4.79 -9.49
CA LYS A 230 51.12 5.47 -8.32
C LYS A 230 51.32 4.67 -7.01
N GLY A 231 51.91 3.48 -7.06
CA GLY A 231 52.12 2.60 -5.91
C GLY A 231 52.36 1.13 -6.29
N GLU A 232 52.59 0.26 -5.31
CA GLU A 232 53.06 -1.13 -5.51
C GLU A 232 52.15 -2.02 -6.38
N CYS A 233 50.87 -1.65 -6.54
CA CYS A 233 49.90 -2.36 -7.39
C CYS A 233 49.64 -1.71 -8.75
N ASP A 234 50.27 -0.59 -9.04
CA ASP A 234 50.18 0.18 -10.28
C ASP A 234 51.50 -0.03 -11.03
N LEU A 235 51.44 -0.40 -12.32
CA LEU A 235 52.65 -0.47 -13.14
C LEU A 235 52.99 0.93 -13.68
N ALA A 236 54.11 1.05 -14.38
CA ALA A 236 54.46 2.27 -15.10
C ALA A 236 54.32 1.99 -16.60
N GLU A 237 53.36 2.63 -17.26
CA GLU A 237 53.20 2.49 -18.70
C GLU A 237 54.37 3.15 -19.43
N THR A 238 55.08 2.37 -20.24
CA THR A 238 55.95 2.92 -21.27
C THR A 238 55.22 3.02 -22.60
N CYS A 239 55.72 3.90 -23.47
CA CYS A 239 55.21 4.06 -24.82
C CYS A 239 55.36 2.79 -25.67
N SER A 240 54.60 2.69 -26.76
CA SER A 240 54.79 1.61 -27.74
C SER A 240 55.90 1.91 -28.76
N GLY A 241 56.34 3.16 -28.87
CA GLY A 241 57.13 3.65 -30.00
C GLY A 241 56.35 3.80 -31.31
N THR A 242 55.02 3.65 -31.28
CA THR A 242 54.14 3.56 -32.47
C THR A 242 52.79 4.26 -32.31
N SER A 243 52.58 4.99 -31.21
CA SER A 243 51.32 5.65 -30.83
C SER A 243 51.62 6.82 -29.89
N SER A 244 50.94 7.96 -30.08
CA SER A 244 51.02 9.10 -29.14
C SER A 244 50.20 8.87 -27.87
N ALA A 245 49.15 8.05 -27.96
CA ALA A 245 48.42 7.59 -26.79
C ALA A 245 49.33 6.68 -25.94
N CYS A 246 49.52 7.07 -24.69
CA CYS A 246 50.03 6.19 -23.64
C CYS A 246 49.06 5.00 -23.47
N PRO A 247 49.55 3.77 -23.20
CA PRO A 247 48.70 2.61 -22.96
C PRO A 247 47.64 2.82 -21.85
N ALA A 248 46.65 1.93 -21.82
CA ALA A 248 45.73 1.80 -20.71
C ALA A 248 46.51 1.47 -19.41
N ASP A 249 46.00 1.91 -18.25
CA ASP A 249 46.57 1.63 -16.92
C ASP A 249 46.87 0.11 -16.80
N GLY A 250 48.15 -0.22 -16.59
CA GLY A 250 48.62 -1.56 -16.34
C GLY A 250 48.70 -1.79 -14.84
N PHE A 251 48.05 -2.84 -14.36
CA PHE A 251 48.01 -3.14 -12.92
C PHE A 251 48.76 -4.41 -12.59
N ALA A 252 49.39 -4.43 -11.42
CA ALA A 252 50.08 -5.61 -10.92
C ALA A 252 49.08 -6.75 -10.68
N GLY A 253 49.47 -7.98 -11.04
CA GLY A 253 48.59 -9.14 -10.96
C GLY A 253 48.18 -9.50 -9.54
N VAL A 254 47.12 -10.31 -9.40
CA VAL A 254 46.53 -10.70 -8.09
C VAL A 254 47.43 -11.55 -7.18
N THR A 255 48.66 -11.82 -7.61
CA THR A 255 49.71 -12.51 -6.83
C THR A 255 50.88 -11.60 -6.48
N THR A 256 50.86 -10.33 -6.91
CA THR A 256 51.86 -9.34 -6.48
C THR A 256 51.57 -8.93 -5.04
N GLN A 257 52.56 -9.13 -4.18
CA GLN A 257 52.53 -8.68 -2.79
C GLN A 257 52.60 -7.15 -2.74
N CYS A 258 51.91 -6.57 -1.77
CA CYS A 258 51.94 -5.14 -1.48
C CYS A 258 51.88 -4.90 0.04
N THR A 259 51.95 -3.64 0.43
CA THR A 259 51.78 -3.15 1.80
C THR A 259 50.49 -2.33 1.86
N GLY A 260 49.45 -2.84 2.53
CA GLY A 260 48.15 -2.18 2.62
C GLY A 260 48.10 -1.09 3.68
N THR A 261 46.91 -0.83 4.21
CA THR A 261 46.69 0.21 5.23
C THR A 261 46.66 -0.35 6.66
N CYS A 262 46.46 -1.66 6.83
CA CYS A 262 46.14 -2.26 8.13
C CYS A 262 47.28 -3.09 8.77
N ASN A 263 48.48 -3.12 8.20
CA ASN A 263 49.57 -4.04 8.53
C ASN A 263 49.94 -4.14 10.04
N GLY A 264 50.48 -5.30 10.45
CA GLY A 264 51.24 -5.52 11.68
C GLY A 264 50.47 -6.02 12.90
N GLY A 265 49.16 -6.32 12.77
CA GLY A 265 48.35 -6.91 13.84
C GLY A 265 48.41 -8.44 13.92
N LEU A 266 47.85 -9.05 14.97
CA LEU A 266 47.84 -10.51 15.14
C LEU A 266 46.94 -11.26 14.13
N CYS A 267 45.98 -10.54 13.52
CA CYS A 267 45.07 -11.02 12.49
C CYS A 267 45.43 -10.56 11.08
N ASP A 268 46.61 -9.96 10.93
CA ASP A 268 47.20 -9.54 9.67
C ASP A 268 47.67 -10.76 8.86
N ASP A 269 47.51 -10.71 7.54
CA ASP A 269 48.02 -11.69 6.59
C ASP A 269 48.70 -10.93 5.42
N GLN A 270 49.38 -11.62 4.51
CA GLN A 270 50.08 -10.94 3.42
C GLN A 270 49.10 -10.27 2.44
N ASP A 271 49.21 -8.96 2.29
CA ASP A 271 48.42 -8.17 1.33
C ASP A 271 48.81 -8.45 -0.12
N TYR A 272 47.82 -8.37 -1.02
CA TYR A 272 47.97 -8.58 -2.46
C TYR A 272 47.15 -7.58 -3.27
N CYS A 273 47.62 -7.29 -4.48
CA CYS A 273 46.93 -6.44 -5.44
C CYS A 273 45.62 -7.06 -5.96
N ASP A 274 44.66 -6.23 -6.39
CA ASP A 274 43.38 -6.69 -6.96
C ASP A 274 43.36 -6.84 -8.49
N GLY A 275 44.49 -6.58 -9.16
CA GLY A 275 44.57 -6.51 -10.62
C GLY A 275 43.93 -5.25 -11.23
N LYS A 276 43.62 -4.23 -10.39
CA LYS A 276 42.98 -2.96 -10.77
C LYS A 276 43.63 -1.74 -10.09
N GLY A 277 44.88 -1.90 -9.65
CA GLY A 277 45.70 -0.83 -9.06
C GLY A 277 45.56 -0.68 -7.55
N LYS A 278 44.68 -1.44 -6.89
CA LYS A 278 44.50 -1.35 -5.44
C LYS A 278 45.21 -2.49 -4.71
N CYS A 279 46.01 -2.13 -3.70
CA CYS A 279 46.37 -3.10 -2.65
C CYS A 279 45.12 -3.44 -1.83
N VAL A 280 44.89 -4.73 -1.58
CA VAL A 280 43.75 -5.21 -0.79
C VAL A 280 44.27 -5.87 0.47
N ASP A 281 43.97 -5.22 1.58
CA ASP A 281 44.25 -5.68 2.94
C ASP A 281 43.71 -7.13 3.10
N LYS A 282 44.59 -8.06 3.51
CA LYS A 282 44.29 -9.45 3.78
C LYS A 282 44.33 -9.68 5.28
N PHE A 283 43.25 -10.29 5.75
CA PHE A 283 43.10 -10.64 7.15
C PHE A 283 43.01 -12.14 7.25
N LYS A 284 43.63 -12.69 8.30
CA LYS A 284 43.53 -14.10 8.61
C LYS A 284 42.06 -14.53 8.72
N PRO A 285 41.73 -15.77 8.30
CA PRO A 285 40.34 -16.23 8.26
C PRO A 285 39.69 -16.15 9.64
N SER A 286 38.36 -16.05 9.68
CA SER A 286 37.60 -15.86 10.93
C SER A 286 37.61 -17.05 11.91
N THR A 287 38.38 -18.08 11.57
CA THR A 287 38.70 -19.27 12.38
C THR A 287 40.07 -19.21 13.06
N GLU A 288 40.96 -18.28 12.67
CA GLU A 288 42.27 -18.09 13.31
C GLU A 288 42.05 -17.51 14.71
N VAL A 289 42.53 -18.21 15.75
CA VAL A 289 42.50 -17.74 17.14
C VAL A 289 43.65 -16.77 17.37
N CYS A 290 43.35 -15.49 17.57
CA CYS A 290 44.34 -14.45 17.86
C CYS A 290 44.55 -14.22 19.36
N ARG A 291 43.61 -14.65 20.21
CA ARG A 291 43.80 -14.81 21.65
C ARG A 291 43.05 -16.04 22.15
N THR A 292 43.75 -16.93 22.86
CA THR A 292 43.14 -18.09 23.52
C THR A 292 42.37 -17.69 24.78
N ALA A 293 41.29 -18.43 25.08
CA ALA A 293 40.55 -18.27 26.33
C ALA A 293 41.37 -18.70 27.55
N ASP A 294 41.38 -17.87 28.59
CA ASP A 294 41.92 -18.12 29.92
C ASP A 294 40.81 -18.66 30.85
N GLY A 295 40.52 -19.96 30.72
CA GLY A 295 39.50 -20.64 31.51
C GLY A 295 38.08 -20.54 30.95
N ALA A 296 37.09 -20.92 31.77
CA ALA A 296 35.70 -21.12 31.33
C ALA A 296 34.86 -19.83 31.19
N CYS A 297 35.30 -18.71 31.79
CA CYS A 297 34.58 -17.44 31.75
C CYS A 297 35.17 -16.40 30.77
N ASP A 298 36.06 -16.85 29.91
CA ASP A 298 36.73 -16.06 28.89
C ASP A 298 36.43 -16.64 27.51
N VAL A 299 36.30 -15.79 26.49
CA VAL A 299 36.04 -16.23 25.11
C VAL A 299 37.32 -16.07 24.30
N ALA A 300 37.70 -17.11 23.56
CA ALA A 300 38.82 -17.02 22.63
C ALA A 300 38.44 -16.10 21.47
N GLU A 301 39.13 -14.97 21.31
CA GLU A 301 38.98 -14.16 20.11
C GLU A 301 39.59 -14.87 18.91
N THR A 302 38.73 -15.15 17.93
CA THR A 302 39.17 -15.32 16.55
C THR A 302 39.25 -13.97 15.85
N CYS A 303 40.07 -13.94 14.80
CA CYS A 303 40.07 -12.85 13.82
C CYS A 303 38.67 -12.66 13.21
N THR A 304 38.35 -11.46 12.73
CA THR A 304 37.05 -11.24 12.08
C THR A 304 37.02 -11.65 10.60
N GLY A 305 38.19 -11.94 9.99
CA GLY A 305 38.36 -11.98 8.53
C GLY A 305 38.23 -10.60 7.86
N SER A 306 38.22 -9.51 8.64
CA SER A 306 37.94 -8.14 8.19
C SER A 306 38.72 -7.06 8.96
N SER A 307 39.73 -7.46 9.74
CA SER A 307 40.54 -6.58 10.60
C SER A 307 41.85 -7.29 10.96
N SER A 308 42.96 -6.57 10.93
CA SER A 308 44.29 -7.04 11.36
C SER A 308 44.45 -7.01 12.88
N SER A 309 43.67 -6.16 13.56
CA SER A 309 43.59 -6.14 15.01
C SER A 309 42.77 -7.34 15.50
N CYS A 310 43.33 -8.08 16.46
CA CYS A 310 42.53 -9.03 17.23
C CYS A 310 41.39 -8.25 17.94
N PRO A 311 40.15 -8.77 17.98
CA PRO A 311 39.07 -8.10 18.70
C PRO A 311 39.42 -7.84 20.17
N ALA A 312 38.75 -6.85 20.78
CA ALA A 312 38.85 -6.63 22.22
C ALA A 312 38.34 -7.85 22.98
N ASN A 313 39.00 -8.19 24.10
CA ASN A 313 38.66 -9.31 24.97
C ASN A 313 37.17 -9.31 25.33
N LYS A 314 36.51 -10.44 25.06
CA LYS A 314 35.12 -10.74 25.43
C LYS A 314 35.09 -11.83 26.49
N TYR A 315 34.44 -11.51 27.59
CA TYR A 315 34.13 -12.49 28.62
C TYR A 315 32.87 -13.28 28.27
N ALA A 316 32.75 -14.47 28.84
CA ALA A 316 31.59 -15.32 28.67
C ALA A 316 30.34 -14.66 29.29
N THR A 317 29.18 -14.84 28.64
CA THR A 317 27.91 -14.27 29.13
C THR A 317 27.51 -14.88 30.47
N THR A 318 26.66 -14.17 31.23
CA THR A 318 26.17 -14.60 32.56
C THR A 318 25.21 -15.80 32.54
N SER A 319 25.27 -16.60 31.48
CA SER A 319 24.54 -17.85 31.22
C SER A 319 25.47 -19.00 30.85
N VAL A 320 26.78 -18.75 30.71
CA VAL A 320 27.79 -19.80 30.52
C VAL A 320 28.13 -20.40 31.89
N PRO A 321 27.95 -21.73 32.07
CA PRO A 321 28.24 -22.38 33.33
C PRO A 321 29.76 -22.43 33.57
N CYS A 322 30.17 -22.24 34.82
CA CYS A 322 31.55 -22.31 35.24
C CYS A 322 31.70 -23.14 36.52
N THR A 323 32.89 -23.12 37.12
CA THR A 323 33.19 -23.73 38.42
C THR A 323 33.87 -22.66 39.25
N GLY A 324 33.18 -22.23 40.32
CA GLY A 324 33.59 -21.13 41.18
C GLY A 324 34.60 -21.56 42.24
N LYS A 325 34.48 -20.99 43.44
CA LYS A 325 35.33 -21.34 44.59
C LYS A 325 34.64 -22.18 45.65
N SER A 326 33.30 -22.26 45.63
CA SER A 326 32.47 -22.78 46.72
C SER A 326 31.68 -24.04 46.37
N ASN A 327 32.07 -24.76 45.31
CA ASN A 327 31.30 -25.90 44.78
C ASN A 327 31.19 -27.09 45.74
N GLY A 328 30.00 -27.68 45.78
CA GLY A 328 29.69 -28.93 46.50
C GLY A 328 28.96 -28.72 47.81
N GLY A 329 27.63 -28.65 47.75
CA GLY A 329 26.75 -28.67 48.93
C GLY A 329 25.26 -28.66 48.58
N GLU A 330 24.39 -28.92 49.56
CA GLU A 330 22.93 -28.99 49.37
C GLU A 330 22.27 -27.63 49.04
N CYS A 331 23.01 -26.52 49.20
CA CYS A 331 22.61 -25.16 48.80
C CYS A 331 23.42 -24.60 47.62
N ASP A 332 24.28 -25.42 47.02
CA ASP A 332 25.05 -25.07 45.83
C ASP A 332 24.11 -24.99 44.62
N ALA A 333 24.38 -24.06 43.70
CA ALA A 333 23.70 -23.96 42.42
C ALA A 333 24.74 -23.96 41.30
N GLN A 334 24.29 -24.07 40.04
CA GLN A 334 25.22 -23.96 38.92
C GLN A 334 25.80 -22.55 38.89
N ASP A 335 27.12 -22.44 39.04
CA ASP A 335 27.83 -21.17 38.89
C ASP A 335 27.75 -20.66 37.46
N TYR A 336 27.69 -19.35 37.30
CA TYR A 336 27.71 -18.68 36.00
C TYR A 336 28.71 -17.53 36.02
N CYS A 337 29.26 -17.24 34.84
CA CYS A 337 30.22 -16.15 34.68
C CYS A 337 29.62 -14.78 35.03
N ASP A 338 30.45 -13.82 35.43
CA ASP A 338 30.01 -12.48 35.85
C ASP A 338 29.94 -11.46 34.71
N GLY A 339 30.35 -11.85 33.49
CA GLY A 339 30.46 -10.97 32.32
C GLY A 339 31.74 -10.11 32.27
N ASN A 340 32.65 -10.28 33.24
CA ASN A 340 33.92 -9.56 33.39
C ASN A 340 35.13 -10.52 33.52
N GLY A 341 34.94 -11.81 33.24
CA GLY A 341 35.97 -12.86 33.27
C GLY A 341 36.00 -13.67 34.57
N GLY A 342 35.25 -13.26 35.59
CA GLY A 342 35.08 -14.01 36.81
C GLY A 342 34.02 -15.12 36.68
N CYS A 343 34.21 -16.21 37.40
CA CYS A 343 33.11 -17.11 37.75
C CYS A 343 32.45 -16.57 39.03
N ALA A 344 31.12 -16.39 39.02
CA ALA A 344 30.39 -15.89 40.18
C ALA A 344 29.58 -17.00 40.83
N ASP A 345 30.11 -17.51 41.95
CA ASP A 345 29.49 -18.53 42.81
C ASP A 345 27.97 -18.29 42.97
N LYS A 346 27.15 -19.31 42.69
CA LYS A 346 25.68 -19.25 42.82
C LYS A 346 25.18 -20.18 43.90
N TYR A 347 24.19 -19.70 44.65
CA TYR A 347 23.56 -20.41 45.74
C TYR A 347 22.06 -20.50 45.52
N GLN A 348 21.46 -21.58 46.02
CA GLN A 348 20.00 -21.73 46.04
C GLN A 348 19.35 -20.60 46.85
N SER A 349 18.12 -20.22 46.49
CA SER A 349 17.42 -19.09 47.11
C SER A 349 17.26 -19.27 48.62
N SER A 350 17.07 -18.17 49.36
CA SER A 350 16.77 -18.21 50.79
C SER A 350 15.43 -18.86 51.17
N THR A 351 14.68 -19.33 50.17
CA THR A 351 13.44 -20.10 50.28
C THR A 351 13.61 -21.56 49.85
N PHE A 352 14.76 -21.96 49.30
CA PHE A 352 15.04 -23.35 48.93
C PHE A 352 15.29 -24.15 50.20
N VAL A 353 14.45 -25.15 50.44
CA VAL A 353 14.58 -26.08 51.58
C VAL A 353 15.66 -27.11 51.25
N CYS A 354 16.84 -26.95 51.83
CA CYS A 354 17.92 -27.93 51.72
C CYS A 354 17.71 -29.13 52.65
N ARG A 355 16.94 -28.95 53.74
CA ARG A 355 16.53 -30.04 54.64
C ARG A 355 15.09 -29.85 55.11
N ALA A 356 14.28 -30.87 54.91
CA ALA A 356 12.87 -30.85 55.32
C ALA A 356 12.72 -31.24 56.80
N ALA A 357 11.84 -30.51 57.52
CA ALA A 357 11.53 -30.75 58.92
C ALA A 357 11.02 -32.18 59.17
N LYS A 358 11.69 -32.91 60.07
CA LYS A 358 11.35 -34.28 60.47
C LYS A 358 10.27 -34.30 61.57
N GLY A 359 9.10 -33.75 61.28
CA GLY A 359 7.93 -33.74 62.17
C GLY A 359 7.71 -32.41 62.90
N GLU A 360 6.72 -32.38 63.80
CA GLU A 360 6.15 -31.13 64.33
C GLU A 360 7.14 -30.27 65.14
N CYS A 361 8.16 -30.88 65.76
CA CYS A 361 9.16 -30.24 66.61
C CYS A 361 10.49 -29.91 65.91
N ASP A 362 10.62 -30.19 64.61
CA ASP A 362 11.79 -29.87 63.80
C ASP A 362 11.56 -28.56 62.99
N VAL A 363 12.63 -27.91 62.55
CA VAL A 363 12.57 -26.80 61.57
C VAL A 363 13.02 -27.33 60.21
N ALA A 364 12.56 -26.71 59.12
CA ALA A 364 13.08 -26.99 57.79
C ALA A 364 14.17 -25.97 57.47
N GLU A 365 15.42 -26.41 57.33
CA GLU A 365 16.51 -25.51 56.94
C GLU A 365 16.34 -25.08 55.48
N THR A 366 16.21 -23.76 55.31
CA THR A 366 16.39 -23.13 54.00
C THR A 366 17.82 -22.64 53.84
N CYS A 367 18.26 -22.51 52.59
CA CYS A 367 19.57 -21.94 52.27
C CYS A 367 19.69 -20.48 52.72
N SER A 368 20.91 -19.99 52.85
CA SER A 368 21.17 -18.57 53.17
C SER A 368 21.02 -17.63 51.97
N GLY A 369 21.09 -18.17 50.74
CA GLY A 369 21.31 -17.39 49.53
C GLY A 369 22.75 -16.86 49.36
N THR A 370 23.67 -17.18 50.29
CA THR A 370 25.04 -16.66 50.32
C THR A 370 26.11 -17.73 50.63
N SER A 371 25.76 -19.02 50.57
CA SER A 371 26.68 -20.15 50.76
C SER A 371 26.10 -21.45 50.20
N GLY A 372 26.95 -22.32 49.66
CA GLY A 372 26.58 -23.65 49.15
C GLY A 372 26.28 -24.68 50.25
N ALA A 373 26.58 -24.38 51.51
CA ALA A 373 26.28 -25.25 52.65
C ALA A 373 24.85 -25.03 53.17
N CYS A 374 24.13 -26.13 53.43
CA CYS A 374 22.89 -26.09 54.21
C CYS A 374 23.19 -25.72 55.68
N PRO A 375 22.36 -24.90 56.34
CA PRO A 375 22.51 -24.63 57.77
C PRO A 375 22.50 -25.88 58.65
N THR A 376 23.03 -25.76 59.86
CA THR A 376 22.98 -26.82 60.89
C THR A 376 21.55 -27.01 61.39
N ASN A 377 21.15 -28.27 61.59
CA ASN A 377 19.80 -28.67 62.04
C ASN A 377 19.31 -27.82 63.23
N ALA A 378 18.14 -27.21 63.09
CA ALA A 378 17.51 -26.35 64.07
C ALA A 378 16.19 -26.97 64.54
N PHE A 379 15.98 -27.00 65.86
CA PHE A 379 14.78 -27.56 66.46
C PHE A 379 13.89 -26.46 67.03
N LYS A 380 12.59 -26.72 67.09
CA LYS A 380 11.63 -25.80 67.71
C LYS A 380 11.83 -25.75 69.22
N SER A 381 11.70 -24.56 69.80
CA SER A 381 11.89 -24.34 71.24
C SER A 381 10.88 -25.15 72.07
N SER A 382 11.24 -25.45 73.31
CA SER A 382 10.38 -26.19 74.26
C SER A 382 9.13 -25.45 74.75
N SER A 383 8.84 -24.30 74.16
CA SER A 383 7.60 -23.53 74.29
C SER A 383 6.61 -23.76 73.15
N VAL A 384 7.01 -24.48 72.09
CA VAL A 384 6.15 -24.80 70.95
C VAL A 384 5.27 -26.00 71.31
N PRO A 385 3.94 -25.89 71.24
CA PRO A 385 3.06 -27.02 71.44
C PRO A 385 3.16 -28.01 70.27
N CYS A 386 2.95 -29.28 70.56
CA CYS A 386 2.95 -30.37 69.58
C CYS A 386 1.87 -31.39 69.95
N THR A 387 1.66 -32.38 69.08
CA THR A 387 0.69 -33.45 69.29
C THR A 387 1.42 -34.72 69.74
N GLY A 388 1.33 -35.07 71.03
CA GLY A 388 1.96 -36.28 71.59
C GLY A 388 1.18 -37.55 71.29
N THR A 389 1.39 -38.60 72.10
CA THR A 389 0.80 -39.93 71.83
C THR A 389 -0.46 -40.25 72.63
N CYS A 390 -0.74 -39.56 73.75
CA CYS A 390 -1.77 -39.94 74.72
C CYS A 390 -3.13 -39.20 74.62
N ASN A 391 -3.30 -38.39 73.59
CA ASN A 391 -4.36 -37.37 73.45
C ASN A 391 -5.79 -37.84 73.82
N GLY A 392 -6.52 -36.97 74.53
CA GLY A 392 -7.99 -36.99 74.59
C GLY A 392 -8.62 -37.79 75.74
N ASN A 393 -7.83 -38.17 76.75
CA ASN A 393 -8.34 -38.80 77.98
C ASN A 393 -8.53 -37.75 79.12
N PRO A 394 -9.33 -38.00 80.18
CA PRO A 394 -9.67 -36.96 81.16
C PRO A 394 -8.51 -36.38 82.00
N CYS A 395 -7.36 -37.06 82.08
CA CYS A 395 -6.17 -36.60 82.80
C CYS A 395 -5.03 -36.18 81.86
N ASP A 396 -5.35 -35.90 80.59
CA ASP A 396 -4.44 -35.49 79.53
C ASP A 396 -4.19 -33.97 79.53
N ALA A 397 -3.00 -33.50 79.13
CA ALA A 397 -2.65 -32.08 79.10
C ALA A 397 -1.83 -31.71 77.85
N GLN A 398 -1.75 -30.42 77.50
CA GLN A 398 -1.07 -29.97 76.28
C GLN A 398 0.42 -30.34 76.26
N ASP A 399 0.83 -31.02 75.19
CA ASP A 399 2.22 -31.46 74.97
C ASP A 399 3.08 -30.35 74.33
N TYR A 400 4.38 -30.44 74.55
CA TYR A 400 5.37 -29.47 74.10
C TYR A 400 6.66 -30.14 73.62
N CYS A 401 7.37 -29.46 72.72
CA CYS A 401 8.67 -29.91 72.20
C CYS A 401 9.78 -29.93 73.28
N ASP A 402 10.88 -30.64 73.05
CA ASP A 402 12.02 -30.73 73.97
C ASP A 402 13.22 -29.81 73.62
N GLY A 403 13.14 -29.08 72.50
CA GLY A 403 14.28 -28.30 71.96
C GLY A 403 15.32 -29.12 71.20
N LYS A 404 15.03 -30.40 70.90
CA LYS A 404 15.92 -31.36 70.20
C LYS A 404 15.17 -32.21 69.15
N GLY A 405 13.95 -31.79 68.78
CA GLY A 405 13.14 -32.42 67.74
C GLY A 405 12.06 -33.41 68.24
N ASN A 406 11.93 -33.63 69.56
CA ASN A 406 10.95 -34.58 70.12
C ASN A 406 9.75 -33.84 70.73
N CYS A 407 8.55 -34.39 70.56
CA CYS A 407 7.36 -34.01 71.35
C CYS A 407 7.36 -34.79 72.68
N VAL A 408 6.84 -34.20 73.76
CA VAL A 408 6.86 -34.82 75.10
C VAL A 408 5.51 -34.72 75.80
N ASP A 409 4.85 -35.86 75.94
CA ASP A 409 3.53 -36.03 76.57
C ASP A 409 3.42 -35.38 77.98
N LYS A 410 2.23 -34.84 78.33
CA LYS A 410 1.91 -34.15 79.60
C LYS A 410 0.59 -34.65 80.21
N TYR A 411 0.48 -34.59 81.53
CA TYR A 411 -0.68 -35.05 82.30
C TYR A 411 -1.18 -34.01 83.30
N GLN A 412 -2.48 -34.06 83.62
CA GLN A 412 -3.12 -33.25 84.66
C GLN A 412 -2.63 -33.65 86.07
N ASP A 413 -2.71 -32.74 87.03
CA ASP A 413 -2.20 -32.95 88.38
C ASP A 413 -3.05 -33.93 89.22
N SER A 414 -2.46 -34.48 90.29
CA SER A 414 -3.10 -35.54 91.08
C SER A 414 -4.29 -35.12 91.96
N LYS A 415 -4.67 -33.83 91.93
CA LYS A 415 -5.89 -33.30 92.57
C LYS A 415 -6.99 -33.01 91.56
N PHE A 416 -6.73 -33.13 90.26
CA PHE A 416 -7.73 -32.94 89.22
C PHE A 416 -8.80 -34.04 89.35
N VAL A 417 -10.04 -33.64 89.66
CA VAL A 417 -11.18 -34.56 89.80
C VAL A 417 -11.63 -35.00 88.40
N CYS A 418 -11.39 -36.27 88.07
CA CYS A 418 -11.67 -36.82 86.74
C CYS A 418 -13.01 -37.56 86.67
N ARG A 419 -13.64 -37.84 87.82
CA ARG A 419 -15.02 -38.34 87.95
C ARG A 419 -15.62 -37.80 89.26
N VAL A 420 -16.91 -37.45 89.23
CA VAL A 420 -17.61 -36.79 90.35
C VAL A 420 -18.67 -37.70 90.96
N ALA A 421 -18.79 -37.67 92.29
CA ALA A 421 -19.71 -38.51 93.06
C ALA A 421 -21.19 -38.27 92.68
N LYS A 422 -21.90 -39.36 92.40
CA LYS A 422 -23.28 -39.40 91.92
C LYS A 422 -24.28 -39.61 93.08
N GLY A 423 -24.24 -38.73 94.07
CA GLY A 423 -25.21 -38.68 95.16
C GLY A 423 -24.74 -39.34 96.47
N ALA A 424 -25.68 -39.56 97.39
CA ALA A 424 -25.36 -39.82 98.80
C ALA A 424 -24.74 -41.19 99.13
N CYS A 425 -24.82 -42.16 98.21
CA CYS A 425 -24.22 -43.49 98.39
C CYS A 425 -22.92 -43.68 97.54
N ASP A 426 -22.28 -42.61 97.05
CA ASP A 426 -21.19 -42.65 96.04
C ASP A 426 -19.97 -41.75 96.39
N VAL A 427 -18.82 -41.94 95.73
CA VAL A 427 -17.53 -41.23 95.98
C VAL A 427 -16.96 -40.64 94.67
N ALA A 428 -15.90 -39.82 94.73
CA ALA A 428 -15.30 -39.13 93.58
C ALA A 428 -13.80 -39.43 93.41
N GLU A 429 -13.35 -39.56 92.16
CA GLU A 429 -11.99 -39.96 91.79
C GLU A 429 -11.14 -38.81 91.22
N THR A 430 -9.84 -38.78 91.56
CA THR A 430 -8.84 -37.84 91.02
C THR A 430 -7.78 -38.53 90.16
N CYS A 431 -7.15 -37.77 89.26
CA CYS A 431 -6.03 -38.22 88.43
C CYS A 431 -4.82 -38.67 89.27
N SER A 432 -3.90 -39.43 88.66
CA SER A 432 -2.66 -39.87 89.34
C SER A 432 -1.50 -38.88 89.29
N GLY A 433 -1.55 -37.88 88.40
CA GLY A 433 -0.40 -37.03 88.07
C GLY A 433 0.64 -37.69 87.15
N SER A 434 0.35 -38.88 86.60
CA SER A 434 1.32 -39.73 85.89
C SER A 434 0.73 -40.58 84.76
N SER A 435 -0.56 -40.41 84.45
CA SER A 435 -1.31 -41.13 83.43
C SER A 435 -2.44 -40.23 82.94
N SER A 436 -2.81 -40.36 81.67
CA SER A 436 -3.96 -39.64 81.09
C SER A 436 -5.31 -40.29 81.47
N GLN A 437 -5.32 -41.45 82.13
CA GLN A 437 -6.52 -42.19 82.55
C GLN A 437 -6.98 -41.88 83.99
N CYS A 438 -8.30 -41.89 84.19
CA CYS A 438 -8.96 -41.75 85.49
C CYS A 438 -9.10 -43.11 86.23
N PRO A 439 -9.05 -43.16 87.58
CA PRO A 439 -9.33 -44.37 88.37
C PRO A 439 -10.77 -44.92 88.22
N VAL A 440 -11.03 -46.04 88.90
CA VAL A 440 -12.32 -46.78 88.92
C VAL A 440 -13.25 -46.35 90.06
N ASP A 441 -14.57 -46.49 89.87
CA ASP A 441 -15.64 -46.10 90.82
C ASP A 441 -15.45 -46.64 92.25
N ALA A 442 -15.86 -45.87 93.25
CA ALA A 442 -15.97 -46.30 94.65
C ALA A 442 -17.31 -45.86 95.32
N PHE A 443 -17.96 -46.76 96.07
CA PHE A 443 -19.28 -46.54 96.67
C PHE A 443 -19.28 -46.49 98.22
N ALA A 444 -20.33 -45.92 98.81
CA ALA A 444 -20.49 -45.75 100.26
C ALA A 444 -21.22 -46.94 100.96
N ALA A 445 -21.17 -46.97 102.29
CA ALA A 445 -21.54 -48.12 103.12
C ALA A 445 -23.04 -48.22 103.51
N THR A 446 -23.47 -49.43 103.89
CA THR A 446 -24.87 -49.80 104.22
C THR A 446 -25.49 -49.12 105.44
N THR A 447 -24.70 -48.47 106.29
CA THR A 447 -25.20 -47.75 107.48
C THR A 447 -25.55 -46.29 107.18
N VAL A 448 -25.25 -45.80 105.97
CA VAL A 448 -25.61 -44.45 105.55
C VAL A 448 -27.12 -44.37 105.32
N THR A 449 -27.78 -43.47 106.05
CA THR A 449 -29.18 -43.09 105.81
C THR A 449 -29.30 -42.33 104.49
N CYS A 450 -30.31 -42.64 103.70
CA CYS A 450 -30.62 -41.95 102.46
C CYS A 450 -32.13 -41.68 102.36
N SER A 451 -32.51 -40.81 101.43
CA SER A 451 -33.91 -40.70 100.99
C SER A 451 -34.11 -41.68 99.85
N GLY A 452 -35.02 -42.65 100.03
CA GLY A 452 -35.41 -43.60 99.01
C GLY A 452 -36.28 -42.97 97.93
N THR A 453 -36.81 -43.80 97.04
CA THR A 453 -37.64 -43.34 95.92
C THR A 453 -39.09 -43.03 96.28
N SER A 454 -39.59 -43.50 97.43
CA SER A 454 -41.01 -43.48 97.79
C SER A 454 -41.42 -42.44 98.84
N THR A 455 -40.48 -41.59 99.29
CA THR A 455 -40.63 -40.78 100.51
C THR A 455 -41.88 -39.90 100.54
N GLY A 456 -42.62 -39.94 101.65
CA GLY A 456 -43.69 -38.99 101.99
C GLY A 456 -45.11 -39.38 101.59
N GLY A 457 -45.34 -40.62 101.13
CA GLY A 457 -46.68 -41.14 100.86
C GLY A 457 -47.45 -41.58 102.12
N ASP A 458 -48.78 -41.68 102.01
CA ASP A 458 -49.66 -42.07 103.13
C ASP A 458 -49.40 -43.47 103.72
N CYS A 459 -48.62 -44.31 103.05
CA CYS A 459 -48.28 -45.67 103.47
C CYS A 459 -46.75 -45.87 103.66
N ASP A 460 -45.96 -44.81 103.88
CA ASP A 460 -44.48 -44.80 103.79
C ASP A 460 -43.69 -45.02 105.11
N ALA A 461 -42.36 -45.21 105.04
CA ALA A 461 -41.41 -45.32 106.18
C ALA A 461 -39.94 -44.96 105.77
N GLN A 462 -38.93 -45.22 106.63
CA GLN A 462 -37.55 -44.67 106.51
C GLN A 462 -36.47 -45.64 105.92
N ASP A 463 -35.55 -45.09 105.11
CA ASP A 463 -34.67 -45.81 104.17
C ASP A 463 -33.14 -45.72 104.46
N TYR A 464 -32.35 -46.61 103.84
CA TYR A 464 -30.89 -46.80 104.04
C TYR A 464 -30.14 -47.30 102.76
N CYS A 465 -28.83 -47.02 102.63
CA CYS A 465 -28.00 -47.43 101.48
C CYS A 465 -27.70 -48.96 101.44
N ASP A 466 -27.34 -49.50 100.27
CA ASP A 466 -27.10 -50.94 100.02
C ASP A 466 -25.63 -51.40 99.99
N GLY A 467 -24.66 -50.47 100.04
CA GLY A 467 -23.24 -50.76 99.92
C GLY A 467 -22.69 -50.83 98.48
N LYS A 468 -23.51 -50.46 97.48
CA LYS A 468 -23.21 -50.53 96.03
C LYS A 468 -23.76 -49.32 95.25
N GLY A 469 -23.98 -48.19 95.94
CA GLY A 469 -24.49 -46.96 95.35
C GLY A 469 -26.01 -46.76 95.41
N ASN A 470 -26.80 -47.71 95.93
CA ASN A 470 -28.28 -47.64 95.90
C ASN A 470 -28.90 -47.37 97.27
N CYS A 471 -30.11 -46.80 97.29
CA CYS A 471 -30.95 -46.62 98.49
C CYS A 471 -32.10 -47.65 98.51
N VAL A 472 -32.64 -48.01 99.69
CA VAL A 472 -33.62 -49.12 99.85
C VAL A 472 -34.84 -48.77 100.72
N ASP A 473 -35.98 -48.59 100.07
CA ASP A 473 -37.26 -48.10 100.61
C ASP A 473 -37.93 -49.00 101.70
N LYS A 474 -38.83 -48.44 102.53
CA LYS A 474 -39.63 -49.14 103.59
C LYS A 474 -41.08 -48.64 103.69
N TYR A 475 -42.03 -49.48 104.13
CA TYR A 475 -43.48 -49.21 103.99
C TYR A 475 -44.38 -49.63 105.20
N SER A 476 -45.60 -49.08 105.25
CA SER A 476 -46.66 -49.26 106.26
C SER A 476 -47.65 -50.41 105.96
N PRO A 477 -48.33 -51.00 106.98
CA PRO A 477 -49.17 -52.20 106.85
C PRO A 477 -50.52 -52.01 106.12
N SER A 478 -51.10 -53.13 105.68
CA SER A 478 -52.18 -53.20 104.69
C SER A 478 -53.63 -52.92 105.16
N SER A 479 -53.85 -52.66 106.45
CA SER A 479 -55.19 -52.42 107.00
C SER A 479 -55.61 -50.94 107.05
N LYS A 480 -54.72 -50.02 106.66
CA LYS A 480 -54.95 -48.56 106.68
C LYS A 480 -55.77 -48.12 105.45
N VAL A 481 -57.00 -47.66 105.63
CA VAL A 481 -57.79 -47.01 104.57
C VAL A 481 -57.10 -45.72 104.12
N CYS A 482 -57.09 -45.44 102.81
CA CYS A 482 -56.33 -44.32 102.26
C CYS A 482 -57.00 -43.53 101.11
N ARG A 483 -58.11 -44.00 100.50
CA ARG A 483 -58.87 -43.21 99.52
C ARG A 483 -60.38 -43.57 99.48
N PRO A 484 -61.31 -42.60 99.41
CA PRO A 484 -62.76 -42.81 99.24
C PRO A 484 -63.28 -42.55 97.80
N THR A 485 -64.50 -43.01 97.52
CA THR A 485 -65.16 -43.06 96.19
C THR A 485 -65.48 -41.70 95.54
N LYS A 486 -65.42 -41.61 94.20
CA LYS A 486 -65.63 -40.38 93.42
C LYS A 486 -66.38 -40.59 92.08
N GLY A 487 -67.70 -40.74 92.17
CA GLY A 487 -68.62 -40.64 91.02
C GLY A 487 -69.14 -41.99 90.51
N ASP A 488 -70.06 -41.95 89.53
CA ASP A 488 -70.87 -43.11 89.17
C ASP A 488 -70.02 -44.30 88.70
N CYS A 489 -68.96 -44.05 87.93
CA CYS A 489 -67.99 -45.06 87.49
C CYS A 489 -66.79 -45.18 88.49
N ASP A 490 -66.95 -45.17 89.84
CA ASP A 490 -65.82 -45.25 90.83
C ASP A 490 -66.04 -46.00 92.19
N VAL A 491 -64.94 -46.44 92.86
CA VAL A 491 -64.85 -47.22 94.14
C VAL A 491 -63.72 -46.68 95.08
N ALA A 492 -63.20 -47.43 96.08
CA ALA A 492 -62.37 -46.91 97.20
C ALA A 492 -61.32 -47.91 97.75
N GLU A 493 -60.21 -47.41 98.36
CA GLU A 493 -58.95 -48.17 98.57
C GLU A 493 -58.30 -48.09 99.98
N THR A 494 -57.43 -49.09 100.26
CA THR A 494 -56.61 -49.25 101.49
C THR A 494 -55.15 -49.57 101.14
N CYS A 495 -54.17 -49.20 101.98
CA CYS A 495 -52.72 -49.45 101.81
C CYS A 495 -52.41 -50.94 101.51
N SER A 496 -51.31 -51.22 100.80
CA SER A 496 -50.96 -52.59 100.38
C SER A 496 -50.10 -53.41 101.36
N GLY A 497 -49.41 -52.77 102.32
CA GLY A 497 -48.35 -53.41 103.10
C GLY A 497 -46.98 -53.45 102.40
N SER A 498 -46.87 -52.91 101.19
CA SER A 498 -45.74 -53.14 100.26
C SER A 498 -45.38 -51.95 99.36
N SER A 499 -45.97 -50.78 99.60
CA SER A 499 -45.69 -49.52 98.90
C SER A 499 -45.96 -48.34 99.81
N GLY A 500 -45.22 -47.24 99.62
CA GLY A 500 -45.43 -45.96 100.32
C GLY A 500 -46.71 -45.24 99.89
N GLN A 501 -47.31 -45.66 98.77
CA GLN A 501 -48.47 -45.02 98.17
C GLN A 501 -49.77 -45.76 98.48
N CYS A 502 -50.87 -45.01 98.59
CA CYS A 502 -52.21 -45.59 98.54
C CYS A 502 -52.45 -46.23 97.17
N PRO A 503 -53.04 -47.44 97.09
CA PRO A 503 -53.42 -48.04 95.82
C PRO A 503 -54.29 -47.14 94.94
N THR A 504 -54.26 -47.42 93.65
CA THR A 504 -54.95 -46.67 92.59
C THR A 504 -56.47 -46.78 92.69
N ASN A 505 -57.17 -45.67 92.42
CA ASN A 505 -58.61 -45.61 92.18
C ASN A 505 -59.11 -46.85 91.43
N VAL A 506 -60.06 -47.57 92.02
CA VAL A 506 -60.73 -48.72 91.40
C VAL A 506 -62.05 -48.23 90.81
N PHE A 507 -62.15 -48.18 89.48
CA PHE A 507 -63.32 -47.63 88.82
C PHE A 507 -64.52 -48.61 88.78
N ALA A 508 -65.74 -48.07 88.79
CA ALA A 508 -66.99 -48.84 88.72
C ALA A 508 -67.51 -49.02 87.28
N SER A 509 -68.39 -49.99 87.10
CA SER A 509 -68.44 -50.83 85.88
C SER A 509 -69.20 -50.27 84.67
N THR A 510 -69.03 -50.95 83.53
CA THR A 510 -69.55 -50.63 82.18
C THR A 510 -71.04 -50.34 82.05
N ALA A 511 -71.87 -50.69 83.05
CA ALA A 511 -73.31 -50.45 83.02
C ALA A 511 -73.71 -48.99 83.35
N VAL A 512 -72.76 -48.15 83.73
CA VAL A 512 -73.01 -46.84 84.35
C VAL A 512 -72.98 -45.67 83.35
N LYS A 513 -74.12 -45.00 83.12
CA LYS A 513 -74.41 -44.13 81.96
C LYS A 513 -73.36 -43.11 81.56
N CYS A 514 -72.81 -43.15 80.33
CA CYS A 514 -72.93 -44.14 79.23
C CYS A 514 -74.15 -44.08 78.23
N THR A 515 -73.97 -43.83 76.89
CA THR A 515 -74.97 -44.03 75.74
C THR A 515 -74.45 -43.95 74.25
N GLY A 516 -74.47 -45.03 73.42
CA GLY A 516 -75.08 -45.09 72.04
C GLY A 516 -74.37 -45.44 70.66
N THR A 517 -73.18 -46.09 70.57
CA THR A 517 -72.10 -46.09 69.49
C THR A 517 -72.33 -45.82 67.98
N SER A 518 -71.39 -45.06 67.34
CA SER A 518 -70.88 -45.01 65.93
C SER A 518 -69.82 -43.87 65.84
N ASN A 519 -68.94 -43.63 64.86
CA ASN A 519 -68.20 -44.49 63.93
C ASN A 519 -68.92 -45.10 62.71
N GLY A 520 -68.53 -44.66 61.50
CA GLY A 520 -69.05 -45.23 60.24
C GLY A 520 -68.59 -44.54 58.94
N GLY A 521 -68.26 -43.25 58.99
CA GLY A 521 -67.74 -42.52 57.83
C GLY A 521 -67.26 -41.11 58.19
N GLY A 522 -67.24 -40.20 57.21
CA GLY A 522 -66.58 -38.88 57.31
C GLY A 522 -66.98 -37.98 58.50
N CYS A 523 -68.16 -38.16 59.11
CA CYS A 523 -68.53 -37.46 60.34
C CYS A 523 -69.58 -38.24 61.25
N ASP A 524 -69.22 -39.05 62.30
CA ASP A 524 -70.12 -40.09 62.98
C ASP A 524 -70.08 -40.28 64.57
N ALA A 525 -71.14 -40.75 65.32
CA ALA A 525 -71.35 -40.80 66.83
C ALA A 525 -72.21 -41.94 67.49
N GLN A 526 -72.36 -42.20 68.81
CA GLN A 526 -72.20 -41.45 70.11
C GLN A 526 -72.10 -42.49 71.28
N ASP A 527 -71.20 -42.59 72.31
CA ASP A 527 -71.11 -43.87 73.14
C ASP A 527 -71.01 -43.91 74.73
N TYR A 528 -70.47 -45.00 75.35
CA TYR A 528 -70.80 -45.58 76.69
C TYR A 528 -69.55 -45.75 77.65
N CYS A 529 -69.64 -45.49 78.99
CA CYS A 529 -68.63 -45.74 80.06
C CYS A 529 -68.01 -47.15 79.98
N ASP A 530 -66.69 -47.22 79.87
CA ASP A 530 -65.85 -48.40 79.71
C ASP A 530 -65.64 -49.26 80.98
N GLY A 531 -66.20 -48.85 82.12
CA GLY A 531 -65.95 -49.46 83.43
C GLY A 531 -64.60 -49.11 84.06
N ASN A 532 -63.82 -48.24 83.39
CA ASN A 532 -62.56 -47.67 83.85
C ASN A 532 -62.68 -46.12 84.02
N GLY A 533 -63.92 -45.61 84.03
CA GLY A 533 -64.27 -44.19 84.24
C GLY A 533 -64.80 -43.41 83.02
N ASN A 534 -64.77 -43.96 81.80
CA ASN A 534 -64.70 -43.14 80.57
C ASN A 534 -65.78 -43.47 79.51
N CYS A 535 -66.60 -42.49 79.13
CA CYS A 535 -67.53 -42.61 77.99
C CYS A 535 -66.80 -42.58 76.63
N ILE A 536 -67.40 -43.23 75.63
CA ILE A 536 -66.84 -43.48 74.28
C ILE A 536 -67.51 -42.53 73.20
N ASP A 537 -67.04 -42.59 71.95
CA ASP A 537 -66.99 -41.67 70.76
C ASP A 537 -68.22 -40.81 70.31
N LYS A 538 -68.04 -39.72 69.50
CA LYS A 538 -69.08 -38.72 69.04
C LYS A 538 -68.90 -38.11 67.60
N TYR A 539 -69.98 -37.49 67.04
CA TYR A 539 -70.17 -37.01 65.63
C TYR A 539 -69.13 -35.94 65.26
N GLN A 540 -68.33 -36.15 64.19
CA GLN A 540 -67.38 -35.14 63.69
C GLN A 540 -68.12 -33.91 63.11
N GLY A 541 -67.48 -32.74 63.16
CA GLY A 541 -68.11 -31.43 62.90
C GLY A 541 -68.16 -30.95 61.44
N SER A 542 -68.94 -29.90 61.21
CA SER A 542 -69.15 -29.29 59.89
C SER A 542 -67.97 -28.39 59.51
N GLY A 543 -67.29 -28.69 58.42
CA GLY A 543 -66.04 -28.01 58.03
C GLY A 543 -64.87 -28.95 57.68
N PHE A 544 -65.01 -30.25 57.91
CA PHE A 544 -64.01 -31.26 57.55
C PHE A 544 -63.93 -31.45 56.02
N VAL A 545 -62.90 -30.93 55.36
CA VAL A 545 -62.70 -31.09 53.91
C VAL A 545 -62.57 -32.58 53.56
N CYS A 546 -63.30 -33.04 52.56
CA CYS A 546 -63.39 -34.46 52.23
C CYS A 546 -63.22 -34.79 50.74
N ARG A 547 -63.10 -33.77 49.86
CA ARG A 547 -62.56 -33.89 48.49
C ARG A 547 -61.98 -32.53 48.03
N ALA A 548 -61.21 -32.51 46.93
CA ALA A 548 -60.36 -31.37 46.53
C ALA A 548 -60.45 -31.04 45.02
N ALA A 549 -59.93 -29.86 44.65
CA ALA A 549 -59.98 -29.26 43.30
C ALA A 549 -58.79 -29.64 42.39
N LYS A 550 -58.96 -29.45 41.07
CA LYS A 550 -58.05 -29.88 40.00
C LYS A 550 -57.86 -28.83 38.89
N GLY A 551 -57.13 -27.76 39.21
CA GLY A 551 -56.66 -26.75 38.24
C GLY A 551 -57.46 -25.45 38.24
N ASP A 552 -57.04 -24.49 37.42
CA ASP A 552 -57.41 -23.07 37.56
C ASP A 552 -58.89 -22.73 37.32
N CYS A 553 -59.67 -23.65 36.73
CA CYS A 553 -61.11 -23.50 36.57
C CYS A 553 -61.95 -24.52 37.42
N ASP A 554 -61.48 -24.99 38.60
CA ASP A 554 -62.12 -26.06 39.44
C ASP A 554 -62.20 -25.80 40.98
N VAL A 555 -63.03 -26.53 41.77
CA VAL A 555 -63.36 -26.27 43.21
C VAL A 555 -63.47 -27.57 44.10
N ALA A 556 -63.63 -27.45 45.43
CA ALA A 556 -63.47 -28.51 46.47
C ALA A 556 -64.63 -28.67 47.50
N GLU A 557 -64.74 -29.81 48.20
CA GLU A 557 -65.93 -30.25 48.98
C GLU A 557 -65.71 -30.62 50.47
N ILE A 558 -66.74 -30.44 51.32
CA ILE A 558 -66.62 -30.37 52.81
C ILE A 558 -67.78 -31.05 53.60
N CYS A 559 -67.47 -31.85 54.65
CA CYS A 559 -68.41 -32.60 55.52
C CYS A 559 -69.41 -31.70 56.27
N CYS A 560 -70.64 -32.20 56.44
CA CYS A 560 -71.78 -31.47 57.00
C CYS A 560 -71.99 -31.62 58.53
N GLY A 561 -71.09 -32.32 59.22
CA GLY A 561 -71.01 -32.30 60.69
C GLY A 561 -72.03 -33.14 61.47
N SER A 562 -72.65 -34.14 60.84
CA SER A 562 -73.77 -34.88 61.45
C SER A 562 -74.05 -36.28 60.87
N LYS A 563 -73.25 -36.76 59.91
CA LYS A 563 -73.40 -38.06 59.21
C LYS A 563 -72.10 -38.51 58.55
N GLY A 564 -71.88 -39.81 58.35
CA GLY A 564 -70.69 -40.37 57.71
C GLY A 564 -70.38 -40.03 56.22
N ALA A 565 -70.82 -38.91 55.65
CA ALA A 565 -70.81 -38.65 54.19
C ALA A 565 -70.21 -37.30 53.74
N CYS A 566 -69.68 -37.27 52.51
CA CYS A 566 -69.08 -36.11 51.83
C CYS A 566 -69.97 -35.56 50.67
N PRO A 567 -69.86 -34.27 50.28
CA PRO A 567 -70.55 -33.69 49.10
C PRO A 567 -69.91 -34.01 47.73
N ALA A 568 -70.27 -33.25 46.69
CA ALA A 568 -69.93 -33.48 45.27
C ALA A 568 -69.58 -32.20 44.46
N ASP A 569 -69.13 -32.44 43.22
CA ASP A 569 -68.25 -31.61 42.35
C ASP A 569 -68.76 -30.27 41.80
N THR A 570 -67.87 -29.28 41.57
CA THR A 570 -68.20 -27.93 41.03
C THR A 570 -67.01 -27.18 40.38
N PHE A 571 -67.24 -26.45 39.27
CA PHE A 571 -66.22 -25.71 38.49
C PHE A 571 -66.29 -24.16 38.63
N ALA A 572 -65.25 -23.44 38.17
CA ALA A 572 -65.14 -21.98 38.25
C ALA A 572 -65.61 -21.22 36.98
N GLY A 573 -65.85 -19.90 37.13
CA GLY A 573 -66.57 -19.05 36.17
C GLY A 573 -65.75 -18.37 35.06
N THR A 574 -66.46 -17.68 34.15
CA THR A 574 -65.95 -17.13 32.88
C THR A 574 -65.08 -15.86 32.98
N SER A 575 -65.07 -15.17 34.11
CA SER A 575 -64.20 -13.99 34.32
C SER A 575 -62.79 -14.37 34.82
N THR A 576 -62.54 -15.65 35.08
CA THR A 576 -61.25 -16.17 35.54
C THR A 576 -60.25 -16.13 34.37
N LYS A 577 -59.08 -15.53 34.61
CA LYS A 577 -57.98 -15.52 33.63
C LYS A 577 -57.31 -16.89 33.56
N CYS A 578 -56.80 -17.23 32.38
CA CYS A 578 -56.00 -18.43 32.14
C CYS A 578 -54.99 -18.14 31.00
N SER A 579 -54.15 -19.11 30.65
CA SER A 579 -53.21 -19.01 29.54
C SER A 579 -53.51 -20.05 28.48
N GLY A 580 -53.78 -19.59 27.26
CA GLY A 580 -54.06 -20.38 26.06
C GLY A 580 -52.81 -20.79 25.30
N THR A 581 -52.98 -21.14 24.02
CA THR A 581 -52.02 -21.94 23.24
C THR A 581 -51.17 -21.18 22.22
N CYS A 582 -51.57 -19.98 21.78
CA CYS A 582 -50.87 -19.24 20.70
C CYS A 582 -49.99 -18.05 21.14
N ASN A 583 -49.86 -17.85 22.46
CA ASN A 583 -49.18 -16.73 23.12
C ASN A 583 -47.83 -16.30 22.47
N GLY A 584 -47.75 -15.04 22.03
CA GLY A 584 -46.51 -14.32 21.69
C GLY A 584 -46.26 -14.00 20.21
N ASN A 585 -47.24 -14.22 19.32
CA ASN A 585 -47.09 -13.99 17.88
C ASN A 585 -47.57 -12.59 17.42
N PRO A 586 -47.22 -12.10 16.21
CA PRO A 586 -47.52 -10.72 15.80
C PRO A 586 -49.00 -10.31 15.83
N CYS A 587 -49.93 -11.25 15.62
CA CYS A 587 -51.38 -11.02 15.54
C CYS A 587 -52.15 -11.49 16.81
N ASP A 588 -51.55 -11.53 17.99
CA ASP A 588 -52.03 -12.27 19.21
C ASP A 588 -52.62 -11.39 20.37
N ASP A 589 -53.47 -11.91 21.29
CA ASP A 589 -54.11 -11.18 22.42
C ASP A 589 -54.50 -12.10 23.64
N GLN A 590 -55.15 -11.59 24.71
CA GLN A 590 -55.29 -12.24 26.06
C GLN A 590 -56.54 -13.13 26.33
N ASP A 591 -56.32 -14.27 27.02
CA ASP A 591 -57.25 -15.42 27.21
C ASP A 591 -58.03 -15.50 28.56
N TYR A 592 -59.16 -16.25 28.60
CA TYR A 592 -60.07 -16.42 29.77
C TYR A 592 -60.79 -17.80 29.84
N CYS A 593 -61.26 -18.26 31.03
CA CYS A 593 -62.00 -19.53 31.24
C CYS A 593 -63.41 -19.50 30.59
N ASP A 594 -63.97 -20.68 30.24
CA ASP A 594 -65.28 -20.84 29.58
C ASP A 594 -66.48 -21.12 30.52
N GLY A 595 -66.22 -21.24 31.83
CA GLY A 595 -67.24 -21.59 32.84
C GLY A 595 -67.58 -23.09 32.92
N LYS A 596 -66.83 -23.96 32.23
CA LYS A 596 -67.01 -25.43 32.18
C LYS A 596 -65.68 -26.19 32.28
N GLY A 597 -64.62 -25.53 32.73
CA GLY A 597 -63.30 -26.13 32.95
C GLY A 597 -62.26 -25.94 31.83
N LYS A 598 -62.47 -25.04 30.85
CA LYS A 598 -61.51 -24.80 29.75
C LYS A 598 -61.10 -23.33 29.59
N CYS A 599 -59.95 -23.10 28.98
CA CYS A 599 -59.44 -21.78 28.56
C CYS A 599 -59.78 -21.49 27.08
N VAL A 600 -59.80 -20.20 26.67
CA VAL A 600 -60.18 -19.77 25.31
C VAL A 600 -59.33 -18.59 24.78
N ASP A 601 -58.61 -18.82 23.68
CA ASP A 601 -57.62 -17.93 23.05
C ASP A 601 -58.21 -16.66 22.37
N LYS A 602 -57.40 -15.61 22.13
CA LYS A 602 -57.76 -14.33 21.46
C LYS A 602 -56.69 -13.76 20.50
N TYR A 603 -57.11 -12.98 19.49
CA TYR A 603 -56.26 -12.45 18.41
C TYR A 603 -56.56 -10.99 18.03
N LYS A 604 -55.61 -10.33 17.35
CA LYS A 604 -55.69 -8.94 16.85
C LYS A 604 -56.57 -8.80 15.59
N PRO A 605 -57.05 -7.59 15.25
CA PRO A 605 -57.94 -7.38 14.10
C PRO A 605 -57.33 -7.66 12.71
N SER A 606 -58.21 -8.10 11.81
CA SER A 606 -57.95 -8.34 10.38
C SER A 606 -57.45 -7.08 9.64
N GLY A 607 -56.58 -7.26 8.65
CA GLY A 607 -56.03 -6.19 7.80
C GLY A 607 -54.80 -5.48 8.37
N THR A 608 -54.30 -5.90 9.54
CA THR A 608 -53.05 -5.39 10.12
C THR A 608 -51.86 -5.83 9.26
N VAL A 609 -51.13 -4.88 8.63
CA VAL A 609 -50.09 -5.19 7.62
C VAL A 609 -48.88 -5.90 8.22
N CYS A 610 -48.33 -6.89 7.51
CA CYS A 610 -47.16 -7.64 7.96
C CYS A 610 -46.19 -8.17 6.86
N GLY A 611 -46.45 -7.91 5.56
CA GLY A 611 -45.63 -8.36 4.42
C GLY A 611 -45.02 -7.25 3.53
N THR A 612 -44.48 -7.61 2.35
CA THR A 612 -43.66 -6.77 1.44
C THR A 612 -44.08 -6.83 -0.04
N LYS A 613 -43.61 -5.90 -0.90
CA LYS A 613 -44.14 -5.74 -2.29
C LYS A 613 -43.06 -5.52 -3.37
N GLY A 614 -43.26 -6.14 -4.54
CA GLY A 614 -42.33 -6.11 -5.69
C GLY A 614 -42.92 -5.55 -6.99
N ASN A 615 -43.40 -6.42 -7.88
CA ASN A 615 -43.91 -6.08 -9.23
C ASN A 615 -45.43 -6.43 -9.37
N PRO A 616 -46.08 -6.27 -10.55
CA PRO A 616 -47.49 -6.63 -10.73
C PRO A 616 -47.86 -8.09 -10.43
N CYS A 617 -46.87 -8.99 -10.40
CA CYS A 617 -47.02 -10.40 -10.08
C CYS A 617 -46.76 -10.73 -8.59
N ILE A 618 -46.64 -9.74 -7.69
CA ILE A 618 -46.34 -9.95 -6.25
C ILE A 618 -47.22 -9.06 -5.35
N LEU A 619 -47.82 -9.65 -4.30
CA LEU A 619 -48.78 -9.02 -3.38
C LEU A 619 -48.36 -9.15 -1.91
N ALA A 620 -48.52 -8.08 -1.12
CA ALA A 620 -48.04 -7.98 0.26
C ALA A 620 -49.05 -8.47 1.31
N ALA A 621 -48.57 -9.17 2.34
CA ALA A 621 -49.39 -9.83 3.36
C ALA A 621 -49.93 -8.94 4.52
N THR A 622 -51.02 -9.42 5.15
CA THR A 622 -51.68 -8.84 6.34
C THR A 622 -52.20 -9.92 7.29
N CYS A 623 -52.36 -9.64 8.59
CA CYS A 623 -53.04 -10.51 9.56
C CYS A 623 -54.50 -10.76 9.12
N SER A 624 -54.95 -12.02 9.15
CA SER A 624 -56.32 -12.42 8.80
C SER A 624 -57.37 -12.09 9.87
N GLY A 625 -56.96 -12.01 11.14
CA GLY A 625 -57.82 -11.67 12.29
C GLY A 625 -58.34 -12.86 13.10
N ASP A 626 -57.96 -14.08 12.73
CA ASP A 626 -58.43 -15.35 13.31
C ASP A 626 -57.28 -16.31 13.69
N MET A 627 -56.02 -15.88 13.56
CA MET A 627 -54.82 -16.60 13.98
C MET A 627 -53.66 -15.64 14.32
N GLY A 628 -52.73 -16.07 15.18
CA GLY A 628 -51.63 -15.24 15.66
C GLY A 628 -50.48 -14.99 14.67
N PHE A 629 -50.35 -15.79 13.60
CA PHE A 629 -49.23 -15.73 12.65
C PHE A 629 -49.50 -14.82 11.44
N CYS A 630 -48.45 -14.25 10.86
CA CYS A 630 -48.51 -13.54 9.57
C CYS A 630 -48.33 -14.53 8.40
N PRO A 631 -49.19 -14.49 7.35
CA PRO A 631 -48.97 -15.26 6.12
C PRO A 631 -47.85 -14.66 5.24
N PRO A 632 -47.27 -15.43 4.30
CA PRO A 632 -46.28 -14.92 3.35
C PRO A 632 -46.91 -14.04 2.26
N ASP A 633 -46.05 -13.27 1.57
CA ASP A 633 -46.40 -12.53 0.35
C ASP A 633 -46.76 -13.50 -0.80
N ASP A 634 -47.71 -13.12 -1.65
CA ASP A 634 -48.36 -14.00 -2.64
C ASP A 634 -47.99 -13.64 -4.09
N PHE A 635 -48.03 -14.62 -4.99
CA PHE A 635 -47.73 -14.45 -6.42
C PHE A 635 -49.01 -14.36 -7.23
N ALA A 636 -49.07 -13.44 -8.19
CA ALA A 636 -50.19 -13.40 -9.12
C ALA A 636 -50.19 -14.68 -9.97
N SER A 637 -51.34 -15.36 -10.01
CA SER A 637 -51.49 -16.70 -10.58
C SER A 637 -51.02 -16.81 -12.03
N SER A 638 -50.78 -18.02 -12.52
CA SER A 638 -50.56 -18.24 -13.96
C SER A 638 -51.71 -17.70 -14.83
N SER A 639 -52.96 -17.80 -14.37
CA SER A 639 -54.10 -17.17 -15.06
C SER A 639 -54.12 -15.63 -15.06
N THR A 640 -53.19 -14.96 -14.37
CA THR A 640 -52.99 -13.51 -14.46
C THR A 640 -52.68 -13.15 -15.90
N SER A 641 -53.56 -12.35 -16.49
CA SER A 641 -53.51 -12.06 -17.92
C SER A 641 -52.45 -10.99 -18.17
N CYS A 642 -51.30 -11.45 -18.64
CA CYS A 642 -50.18 -10.66 -19.14
C CYS A 642 -50.16 -10.75 -20.67
N THR A 643 -49.64 -9.73 -21.36
CA THR A 643 -49.69 -9.70 -22.83
C THR A 643 -48.49 -10.45 -23.43
N GLY A 644 -48.77 -11.62 -24.02
CA GLY A 644 -47.80 -12.40 -24.80
C GLY A 644 -47.77 -11.97 -26.27
N THR A 645 -47.39 -12.87 -27.17
CA THR A 645 -47.01 -12.51 -28.56
C THR A 645 -47.80 -13.18 -29.70
N LYS A 646 -48.76 -14.09 -29.42
CA LYS A 646 -49.51 -14.86 -30.43
C LYS A 646 -50.93 -15.25 -29.97
N SER A 647 -51.99 -14.72 -30.59
CA SER A 647 -53.37 -15.11 -30.23
C SER A 647 -54.45 -14.95 -31.34
N GLY A 648 -55.64 -15.56 -31.14
CA GLY A 648 -56.93 -15.35 -31.85
C GLY A 648 -57.55 -16.48 -32.71
N GLY A 649 -58.15 -17.54 -32.14
CA GLY A 649 -58.95 -18.53 -32.93
C GLY A 649 -59.39 -19.85 -32.25
N ILE A 650 -60.08 -20.72 -33.00
CA ILE A 650 -60.63 -22.04 -32.57
C ILE A 650 -59.60 -23.02 -31.95
N CYS A 651 -58.30 -22.84 -32.18
CA CYS A 651 -57.24 -23.59 -31.52
C CYS A 651 -56.17 -22.68 -30.90
N ASP A 652 -56.59 -21.52 -30.44
CA ASP A 652 -55.72 -20.57 -29.76
C ASP A 652 -55.73 -20.76 -28.24
N GLY A 653 -54.65 -20.37 -27.58
CA GLY A 653 -54.60 -20.35 -26.12
C GLY A 653 -54.17 -18.98 -25.62
N ARG A 654 -54.98 -18.43 -24.70
CA ARG A 654 -54.70 -17.19 -23.98
C ARG A 654 -53.28 -17.17 -23.39
N ASP A 655 -52.58 -16.06 -23.60
CA ASP A 655 -51.31 -15.75 -22.94
C ASP A 655 -51.51 -15.59 -21.43
N VAL A 656 -50.60 -16.19 -20.66
CA VAL A 656 -50.76 -16.42 -19.23
C VAL A 656 -49.45 -16.19 -18.51
N CYS A 657 -49.51 -15.71 -17.27
CA CYS A 657 -48.37 -15.81 -16.39
C CYS A 657 -47.92 -17.28 -16.23
N ASP A 658 -46.66 -17.50 -15.88
CA ASP A 658 -46.18 -18.85 -15.51
C ASP A 658 -46.73 -19.31 -14.14
N GLY A 659 -47.07 -18.36 -13.26
CA GLY A 659 -47.45 -18.60 -11.87
C GLY A 659 -46.26 -18.56 -10.89
N GLU A 660 -45.08 -18.19 -11.38
CA GLU A 660 -43.82 -18.05 -10.64
C GLU A 660 -43.25 -16.62 -10.72
N GLY A 661 -43.70 -15.81 -11.70
CA GLY A 661 -43.46 -14.37 -11.81
C GLY A 661 -43.43 -13.75 -13.23
N SER A 662 -43.48 -14.57 -14.30
CA SER A 662 -43.25 -14.18 -15.72
C SER A 662 -44.49 -14.43 -16.62
N CYS A 663 -44.35 -14.46 -17.96
CA CYS A 663 -45.46 -14.49 -18.96
C CYS A 663 -45.21 -15.41 -20.19
N VAL A 664 -46.23 -16.08 -20.75
CA VAL A 664 -46.12 -17.20 -21.72
C VAL A 664 -47.33 -17.40 -22.69
N ASP A 665 -47.09 -17.70 -23.98
CA ASP A 665 -48.09 -17.92 -25.06
C ASP A 665 -48.60 -19.39 -25.24
N LYS A 666 -49.74 -19.65 -25.92
CA LYS A 666 -50.34 -21.01 -26.11
C LYS A 666 -51.14 -21.27 -27.44
N PHE A 667 -51.28 -22.55 -27.83
CA PHE A 667 -52.18 -23.06 -28.91
C PHE A 667 -52.76 -24.47 -28.57
N LEU A 668 -53.88 -24.91 -29.17
CA LEU A 668 -54.65 -26.11 -28.80
C LEU A 668 -54.58 -27.27 -29.82
N ASN A 669 -53.88 -28.37 -29.49
CA ASN A 669 -53.72 -29.48 -30.43
C ASN A 669 -54.85 -30.51 -30.40
N GLY A 670 -55.81 -30.31 -31.29
CA GLY A 670 -56.10 -31.32 -32.33
C GLY A 670 -56.23 -32.77 -31.88
N VAL A 671 -56.92 -33.06 -30.76
CA VAL A 671 -58.36 -32.81 -30.62
C VAL A 671 -59.05 -33.25 -31.90
N VAL A 672 -59.70 -34.41 -31.80
CA VAL A 672 -60.59 -34.86 -32.84
C VAL A 672 -61.77 -33.90 -32.86
N CYS A 673 -62.01 -33.25 -33.99
CA CYS A 673 -63.20 -32.42 -34.15
C CYS A 673 -64.43 -33.32 -34.35
N GLN A 674 -64.31 -34.55 -34.91
CA GLN A 674 -65.20 -35.69 -34.57
C GLN A 674 -64.84 -37.09 -35.16
N LYS A 675 -65.52 -38.14 -34.65
CA LYS A 675 -65.23 -39.59 -34.78
C LYS A 675 -66.45 -40.40 -35.30
N PRO A 676 -66.27 -41.68 -35.72
CA PRO A 676 -67.25 -42.41 -36.55
C PRO A 676 -68.01 -43.56 -35.84
N ALA A 677 -69.02 -44.09 -36.53
CA ALA A 677 -69.71 -45.34 -36.19
C ALA A 677 -70.08 -46.16 -37.46
N TRP A 678 -70.37 -47.46 -37.28
CA TRP A 678 -70.49 -48.45 -38.36
C TRP A 678 -69.25 -48.42 -39.30
N TYR A 679 -69.36 -48.81 -40.57
CA TYR A 679 -68.23 -48.87 -41.51
C TYR A 679 -67.80 -47.46 -42.05
N SER A 680 -67.43 -46.49 -41.19
CA SER A 680 -67.04 -45.10 -41.58
C SER A 680 -65.89 -44.47 -40.72
N ARG A 681 -65.41 -43.22 -40.99
CA ARG A 681 -64.13 -42.62 -40.46
C ARG A 681 -64.19 -41.06 -40.13
N PRO A 682 -63.11 -40.28 -39.73
CA PRO A 682 -63.17 -39.10 -38.78
C PRO A 682 -62.49 -37.75 -39.23
N THR A 683 -62.21 -36.77 -38.34
CA THR A 683 -61.31 -35.57 -38.58
C THR A 683 -60.75 -34.85 -37.30
N TYR A 684 -59.60 -34.11 -37.36
CA TYR A 684 -58.79 -33.55 -36.22
C TYR A 684 -58.13 -32.15 -36.46
N CYS A 685 -57.92 -31.31 -35.43
CA CYS A 685 -57.12 -30.03 -35.50
C CYS A 685 -55.57 -30.23 -35.52
N ASN A 686 -54.77 -29.15 -35.37
CA ASN A 686 -53.29 -29.23 -35.33
C ASN A 686 -52.53 -28.56 -34.14
N GLY A 687 -53.10 -27.54 -33.47
CA GLY A 687 -52.50 -26.88 -32.29
C GLY A 687 -51.09 -26.30 -32.39
N LYS A 688 -50.57 -26.09 -33.60
CA LYS A 688 -49.46 -25.15 -33.86
C LYS A 688 -49.98 -23.82 -34.42
N THR A 689 -51.29 -23.75 -34.63
CA THR A 689 -52.08 -22.67 -35.20
C THR A 689 -53.51 -22.77 -34.65
N SER A 690 -54.31 -21.73 -34.85
CA SER A 690 -55.55 -21.50 -34.12
C SER A 690 -56.86 -21.96 -34.80
N SER A 691 -56.93 -23.10 -35.51
CA SER A 691 -58.25 -23.66 -35.94
C SER A 691 -58.32 -25.18 -36.24
N CYS A 692 -59.56 -25.69 -36.41
CA CYS A 692 -59.91 -27.13 -36.39
C CYS A 692 -60.85 -27.55 -37.57
N PRO A 693 -60.53 -28.59 -38.37
CA PRO A 693 -61.25 -28.95 -39.61
C PRO A 693 -62.21 -30.17 -39.50
N VAL A 694 -63.50 -30.02 -39.82
CA VAL A 694 -64.52 -31.10 -39.91
C VAL A 694 -65.56 -30.81 -41.00
N SER A 695 -66.37 -31.83 -41.34
CA SER A 695 -67.53 -31.74 -42.23
C SER A 695 -68.63 -32.69 -41.74
N SER A 696 -69.92 -32.33 -41.70
CA SER A 696 -70.59 -31.02 -41.89
C SER A 696 -72.05 -31.11 -41.36
N TYR A 697 -72.96 -30.27 -41.87
CA TYR A 697 -74.38 -30.10 -41.50
C TYR A 697 -74.69 -29.43 -40.14
N LEU A 698 -75.10 -28.15 -40.24
CA LEU A 698 -76.19 -27.45 -39.51
C LEU A 698 -76.42 -27.78 -38.01
N SER A 699 -76.49 -26.87 -37.04
CA SER A 699 -76.53 -25.39 -36.96
C SER A 699 -76.59 -25.00 -35.45
N LEU A 700 -76.49 -23.79 -34.89
CA LEU A 700 -75.96 -22.40 -35.10
C LEU A 700 -76.18 -21.71 -33.69
N ARG A 701 -75.75 -20.50 -33.29
CA ARG A 701 -75.08 -19.31 -33.85
C ARG A 701 -74.53 -18.44 -32.67
N GLU A 702 -73.37 -17.77 -32.81
CA GLU A 702 -73.06 -16.35 -32.39
C GLU A 702 -73.27 -15.88 -30.89
N VAL A 703 -72.62 -14.86 -30.27
CA VAL A 703 -71.54 -13.87 -30.61
C VAL A 703 -71.03 -13.08 -29.34
N ASN A 704 -69.70 -12.89 -29.20
CA ASN A 704 -68.92 -11.64 -28.87
C ASN A 704 -69.12 -10.82 -27.54
N ASP A 705 -68.28 -9.84 -27.08
CA ASP A 705 -66.96 -9.24 -27.51
C ASP A 705 -66.18 -8.42 -26.40
N ASP A 706 -64.93 -7.97 -26.70
CA ASP A 706 -64.16 -6.73 -26.30
C ASP A 706 -63.71 -6.41 -24.82
N ASP A 707 -62.65 -5.64 -24.45
CA ASP A 707 -61.27 -5.19 -24.93
C ASP A 707 -60.64 -4.21 -23.82
N VAL A 708 -59.38 -3.69 -23.64
CA VAL A 708 -57.93 -3.89 -24.01
C VAL A 708 -56.96 -2.91 -23.24
N ALA A 709 -55.61 -2.94 -23.49
CA ALA A 709 -54.55 -1.87 -23.34
C ALA A 709 -53.84 -1.51 -21.98
N VAL A 710 -52.54 -1.06 -21.84
CA VAL A 710 -51.29 -1.01 -22.70
C VAL A 710 -49.96 -0.54 -21.95
N THR A 711 -48.79 -1.22 -22.18
CA THR A 711 -47.31 -0.84 -22.26
C THR A 711 -46.36 -0.15 -21.20
N GLU A 712 -45.08 -0.64 -21.16
CA GLU A 712 -43.72 0.06 -21.10
C GLU A 712 -43.19 0.81 -19.82
N GLN A 713 -41.88 0.96 -19.46
CA GLN A 713 -40.59 0.23 -19.70
C GLN A 713 -39.42 0.67 -18.73
N LEU A 714 -38.35 -0.15 -18.61
CA LEU A 714 -36.90 0.12 -18.30
C LEU A 714 -36.32 0.64 -16.92
N LEU A 715 -35.55 -0.26 -16.24
CA LEU A 715 -34.07 -0.24 -16.03
C LEU A 715 -33.39 0.15 -14.66
N ALA A 716 -32.40 -0.69 -14.26
CA ALA A 716 -31.22 -0.47 -13.38
C ALA A 716 -31.40 -0.31 -11.83
N THR A 717 -30.50 -0.80 -10.94
CA THR A 717 -29.32 -1.70 -11.04
C THR A 717 -28.85 -2.22 -9.65
N MET A 718 -28.48 -3.51 -9.55
CA MET A 718 -27.36 -4.09 -8.75
C MET A 718 -27.39 -3.93 -7.19
N GLN A 719 -26.61 -4.64 -6.33
CA GLN A 719 -25.51 -5.62 -6.51
C GLN A 719 -25.33 -6.50 -5.23
N SER A 720 -24.91 -7.77 -5.35
CA SER A 720 -24.22 -8.50 -4.25
C SER A 720 -23.40 -9.73 -4.69
N SER A 721 -22.08 -9.61 -4.60
CA SER A 721 -21.06 -10.66 -4.30
C SER A 721 -21.30 -12.15 -4.62
N SER A 722 -20.40 -12.75 -5.42
CA SER A 722 -19.41 -13.73 -4.93
C SER A 722 -18.32 -14.09 -5.97
N SER A 723 -17.12 -14.44 -5.46
CA SER A 723 -15.92 -14.93 -6.18
C SER A 723 -16.06 -16.43 -6.57
N PRO A 724 -15.08 -17.17 -7.20
CA PRO A 724 -13.63 -16.89 -7.29
C PRO A 724 -12.83 -17.44 -8.52
N LEU A 725 -11.49 -17.39 -8.38
CA LEU A 725 -10.43 -18.27 -8.96
C LEU A 725 -9.82 -18.01 -10.36
N VAL A 726 -8.45 -18.10 -10.36
CA VAL A 726 -7.58 -18.96 -11.21
C VAL A 726 -6.59 -18.36 -12.26
N LEU A 727 -5.30 -18.40 -11.87
CA LEU A 727 -4.05 -18.76 -12.59
C LEU A 727 -3.28 -17.87 -13.61
N LEU A 728 -1.95 -17.94 -13.41
CA LEU A 728 -0.81 -17.96 -14.36
C LEU A 728 -0.32 -16.68 -15.04
N GLY A 729 1.02 -16.58 -15.14
CA GLY A 729 1.73 -15.47 -15.82
C GLY A 729 3.19 -15.27 -15.40
N LEU A 730 4.08 -16.26 -15.59
CA LEU A 730 5.53 -16.05 -15.52
C LEU A 730 6.04 -15.30 -16.76
N VAL A 731 7.05 -14.43 -16.62
CA VAL A 731 8.34 -14.46 -17.37
C VAL A 731 9.15 -13.14 -17.23
N CYS A 732 10.44 -13.32 -16.96
CA CYS A 732 11.64 -12.48 -17.15
C CYS A 732 11.66 -10.94 -17.22
N VAL A 733 12.41 -10.36 -16.26
CA VAL A 733 13.65 -9.53 -16.38
C VAL A 733 13.78 -8.46 -17.50
N VAL A 734 14.27 -7.27 -17.10
CA VAL A 734 15.35 -6.42 -17.73
C VAL A 734 15.02 -4.90 -17.74
N ALA A 735 15.95 -4.14 -17.14
CA ALA A 735 16.33 -2.74 -17.41
C ALA A 735 15.44 -1.50 -17.04
N ILE A 736 16.06 -0.64 -16.21
CA ILE A 736 16.37 0.79 -16.48
C ILE A 736 15.20 1.74 -16.83
N GLY A 737 14.88 2.65 -15.90
CA GLY A 737 15.43 4.02 -16.02
C GLY A 737 14.50 5.24 -15.97
N VAL A 738 14.73 6.08 -14.94
CA VAL A 738 14.81 7.56 -14.98
C VAL A 738 13.66 8.39 -15.60
N ALA A 739 12.85 9.01 -14.72
CA ALA A 739 12.55 10.47 -14.68
C ALA A 739 11.83 10.76 -13.33
N LEU A 740 12.26 11.65 -12.44
CA LEU A 740 12.50 13.11 -12.53
C LEU A 740 11.23 13.94 -12.84
N VAL A 741 10.77 14.74 -11.87
CA VAL A 741 10.90 16.23 -11.83
C VAL A 741 10.01 16.85 -10.73
N ALA A 742 10.64 17.55 -9.78
CA ALA A 742 10.17 18.75 -9.09
C ALA A 742 11.44 19.44 -8.54
N MET A 743 11.88 20.65 -8.92
CA MET A 743 11.23 21.97 -8.86
C MET A 743 10.76 22.34 -7.43
N ARG A 744 11.17 23.47 -6.82
CA ARG A 744 11.97 24.61 -7.34
C ARG A 744 12.53 25.50 -6.18
N GLN A 745 13.34 26.50 -6.57
CA GLN A 745 13.61 27.78 -5.86
C GLN A 745 14.54 27.83 -4.62
N GLN A 746 15.78 28.25 -4.89
CA GLN A 746 16.56 29.33 -4.24
C GLN A 746 15.98 30.02 -2.98
N GLN A 747 16.81 30.22 -1.94
CA GLN A 747 17.47 31.52 -1.69
C GLN A 747 18.42 31.54 -0.46
N ARG A 748 19.47 32.39 -0.55
CA ARG A 748 20.23 33.03 0.55
C ARG A 748 21.07 32.12 1.49
N ASN A 749 22.19 32.56 2.08
CA ASN A 749 23.18 33.61 1.72
C ASN A 749 24.44 33.44 2.61
N VAL A 750 25.63 33.78 2.09
CA VAL A 750 26.82 34.35 2.78
C VAL A 750 27.36 33.66 4.06
N TRP A 751 28.64 33.28 4.06
CA TRP A 751 29.70 33.83 4.94
C TRP A 751 31.10 33.48 4.37
N GLN A 752 32.17 33.98 4.99
CA GLN A 752 33.55 34.09 4.49
C GLN A 752 34.26 32.72 4.31
N HIS A 753 35.20 32.53 3.36
CA HIS A 753 36.61 33.01 3.38
C HIS A 753 37.32 32.70 4.72
N ASP A 754 38.52 32.12 4.78
CA ASP A 754 39.62 32.12 3.80
C ASP A 754 40.57 30.90 3.96
N TYR A 755 41.78 30.99 3.39
CA TYR A 755 42.90 30.01 3.35
C TYR A 755 42.72 28.90 2.29
N LYS A 756 43.48 28.88 1.17
CA LYS A 756 44.95 28.79 0.96
C LYS A 756 45.59 27.45 1.39
N GLU A 757 46.45 26.82 0.59
CA GLU A 757 46.71 26.91 -0.86
C GLU A 757 47.71 25.80 -1.29
N LEU A 758 47.93 25.68 -2.60
CA LEU A 758 49.16 25.18 -3.26
C LEU A 758 49.51 23.69 -3.17
N PHE A 759 49.59 23.09 -4.36
CA PHE A 759 50.09 21.75 -4.73
C PHE A 759 49.28 20.56 -4.18
N MET A 760 49.05 19.50 -4.97
CA MET A 760 49.71 19.11 -6.22
C MET A 760 48.72 18.82 -7.35
#